data_AF-A0AAW1EUQ1-F1
#
_entry.id   AF-A0AAW1EUQ1-F1
#
_cell.length_a   1.000
_cell.length_b   1.000
_cell.length_c   1.000
_cell.angle_alpha   90.00
_cell.angle_beta   90.00
_cell.angle_gamma   90.00
#
_symmetry.space_group_name_H-M   'P 1'
#
loop_
_entity.id
_entity.type
_entity.pdbx_description
1 polymer ?
#
loop_
_entity_poly.entity_id
_entity_poly.type
_entity_poly.pdbx_seq_one_letter_code
_entity_poly.pdbx_strand_id
1 'polypeptide(L)'
;MLLLRRRSFSGPLLLLLGAAVCLFYQNRNRLRSGPRPPSAALDVQSRRPPEEVLLEESRRWISSLESLHVQVWSQRPPRRAVVLTGHHLVSDPEVQLYQQVLQQLDYEVQLSRYAETSSLLRTDHGVRGWSLLVCLSSSERSCLRRVSFSHLQHHQTVNLLPRIIEAFSDGGGGLCHFYSQSHLTGSELPMMPHACGSTNQKLQVPQDPAGADRHSPARAPPPALVAMVNTYVLVTSVKPLTSFLHDISVVTTNQEQRGRPMKLRNFLLQWLGPPTSHDALGQIKKVIGDVLLAALSTNDEQETLSRCVLCYQLLTFTLLFSGSITPVIVQVETDLTFSSLSRDTFDGQITKDLILEDTLHFLSSETQTEVRQYGGCRQTDGVCLSEDEFLLLLQFQRQMKTPSAFQLLYPSSSSSSSSGPLRVSDLLIRISRYYELQRNQSYITDESEERTNQEPALSSSQDLSEGPCVDPLLRQIYSDPPLTLTPPFSPQVKEYRAEVTFDTVMVRIRPQPVSSACRVHLDEHRGPRMANYPVGLGNSRISILVTDDDGKPEPVVMTIYTVRVYRESRPSLPMFGDHVTCGFVQDCGLPVQPGRPCGLQPLIRTQSSLQTCSSGHVPGRWVVPCLSCSDNRTCDWREVAWQPDSCYHPLVDRPLLQDCLTDRKVLFIGDSTNRGMMYFLMERVNSSLEDWGKAHDTLVYRNLNGGQTLVSYSYYPQFWLEKNQRPTFRQALLQLIDRSRPLVNSNLTVLVVGGVQWLNTNHLRTVREVLNRESLSDVLVLVKSLGMGFHLPVDGIRSLSLKEVQDLYRENHNIITAAKHHGYEVIDTFSITMGRYKEFLQGRCACHFHEVEKFWSSGLSDDTTSTANTTGPELGSQSVVPDTDQEAWPKASSYHVRGPVNQVYSEILLSRLCSKTRN
;
A
#
# COMPACT_ATOMS: atom_id res chain seq x y z
N MET A 1 70.44 -14.49 -0.42
CA MET A 1 71.14 -15.74 -0.78
C MET A 1 70.22 -16.92 -0.44
N LEU A 2 70.02 -17.82 -1.43
CA LEU A 2 69.71 -19.28 -1.37
C LEU A 2 68.89 -19.82 -0.16
N LEU A 3 67.88 -20.69 -0.24
CA LEU A 3 67.40 -21.65 -1.23
C LEU A 3 66.19 -22.39 -0.59
N LEU A 4 65.39 -23.07 -1.45
CA LEU A 4 64.63 -24.32 -1.24
C LEU A 4 63.16 -24.33 -0.70
N ARG A 5 62.30 -24.80 -1.63
CA ARG A 5 61.12 -25.72 -1.53
C ARG A 5 59.82 -25.20 -0.86
N ARG A 6 58.60 -25.46 -1.35
CA ARG A 6 58.06 -26.43 -2.35
C ARG A 6 56.73 -25.89 -2.93
N ARG A 7 56.43 -26.29 -4.17
CA ARG A 7 55.33 -25.86 -5.06
C ARG A 7 53.93 -26.39 -4.66
N SER A 8 52.89 -25.66 -5.09
CA SER A 8 51.78 -26.12 -5.97
C SER A 8 50.92 -24.91 -6.44
N PHE A 9 50.88 -24.61 -7.75
CA PHE A 9 49.93 -23.66 -8.36
C PHE A 9 49.42 -24.19 -9.71
N SER A 10 48.15 -23.83 -9.98
CA SER A 10 47.42 -23.70 -11.25
C SER A 10 47.01 -24.93 -12.07
N GLY A 11 45.71 -25.28 -11.99
CA GLY A 11 44.84 -25.62 -13.13
C GLY A 11 43.61 -24.68 -13.09
N PRO A 12 42.90 -24.39 -14.20
CA PRO A 12 42.73 -25.24 -15.39
C PRO A 12 42.89 -24.50 -16.74
N LEU A 13 43.90 -24.87 -17.53
CA LEU A 13 44.01 -24.49 -18.96
C LEU A 13 44.12 -25.73 -19.88
N LEU A 14 43.78 -26.92 -19.36
CA LEU A 14 43.97 -28.21 -20.05
C LEU A 14 42.67 -28.90 -20.51
N LEU A 15 41.49 -28.31 -20.26
CA LEU A 15 40.22 -28.84 -20.76
C LEU A 15 39.80 -28.25 -22.12
N LEU A 16 40.41 -27.14 -22.55
CA LEU A 16 40.08 -26.47 -23.82
C LEU A 16 40.82 -27.03 -25.05
N LEU A 17 41.82 -27.89 -24.87
CA LEU A 17 42.59 -28.50 -25.98
C LEU A 17 42.12 -29.91 -26.38
N GLY A 18 41.20 -30.53 -25.62
CA GLY A 18 40.66 -31.86 -25.91
C GLY A 18 39.47 -31.89 -26.87
N ALA A 19 38.64 -30.84 -26.92
CA ALA A 19 37.40 -30.85 -27.70
C ALA A 19 37.59 -30.48 -29.19
N ALA A 20 38.68 -29.75 -29.53
CA ALA A 20 38.95 -29.31 -30.90
C ALA A 20 39.47 -30.42 -31.83
N VAL A 21 39.95 -31.55 -31.29
CA VAL A 21 40.59 -32.62 -32.09
C VAL A 21 39.60 -33.71 -32.55
N CYS A 22 38.43 -33.86 -31.89
CA CYS A 22 37.43 -34.84 -32.32
C CYS A 22 36.53 -34.36 -33.48
N LEU A 23 36.30 -33.04 -33.62
CA LEU A 23 35.44 -32.50 -34.68
C LEU A 23 36.12 -32.43 -36.05
N PHE A 24 37.47 -32.50 -36.10
CA PHE A 24 38.22 -32.47 -37.36
C PHE A 24 38.42 -33.86 -38.00
N TYR A 25 38.16 -34.95 -37.27
CA TYR A 25 38.42 -36.32 -37.74
C TYR A 25 37.23 -37.00 -38.43
N GLN A 26 36.00 -36.50 -38.27
CA GLN A 26 34.82 -37.08 -38.95
C GLN A 26 34.56 -36.51 -40.35
N ASN A 27 35.16 -35.37 -40.72
CA ASN A 27 34.83 -34.68 -41.97
C ASN A 27 35.82 -34.94 -43.13
N ARG A 28 36.75 -35.89 -43.01
CA ARG A 28 37.82 -36.12 -44.00
C ARG A 28 37.85 -37.48 -44.69
N ASN A 29 36.92 -38.39 -44.40
CA ASN A 29 36.84 -39.70 -45.07
C ASN A 29 35.45 -39.96 -45.64
N ARG A 30 35.15 -39.40 -46.82
CA ARG A 30 34.27 -40.01 -47.84
C ARG A 30 34.22 -39.14 -49.11
N LEU A 31 35.33 -39.08 -49.83
CA LEU A 31 35.33 -38.70 -51.25
C LEU A 31 36.36 -39.53 -52.01
N ARG A 32 35.91 -40.59 -52.68
CA ARG A 32 36.39 -41.12 -53.99
C ARG A 32 36.22 -42.64 -54.14
N SER A 33 35.23 -43.03 -54.93
CA SER A 33 35.37 -44.04 -55.99
C SER A 33 34.16 -43.97 -56.93
N GLY A 34 34.38 -43.59 -58.20
CA GLY A 34 33.47 -43.95 -59.31
C GLY A 34 33.81 -45.35 -59.83
N PRO A 35 33.00 -46.01 -60.70
CA PRO A 35 32.62 -45.45 -62.03
C PRO A 35 31.25 -45.86 -62.66
N ARG A 36 30.73 -44.98 -63.54
CA ARG A 36 29.88 -45.17 -64.78
C ARG A 36 28.50 -45.92 -64.74
N PRO A 37 27.59 -45.61 -65.71
CA PRO A 37 26.12 -45.62 -65.52
C PRO A 37 25.41 -46.89 -66.04
N PRO A 38 24.12 -47.10 -65.66
CA PRO A 38 23.10 -47.20 -66.71
C PRO A 38 21.70 -46.60 -66.37
N SER A 39 21.05 -46.10 -67.43
CA SER A 39 19.61 -46.14 -67.76
C SER A 39 18.52 -45.69 -66.76
N ALA A 40 17.85 -44.60 -67.17
CA ALA A 40 16.41 -44.31 -67.11
C ALA A 40 15.50 -45.15 -66.17
N ALA A 41 14.88 -44.49 -65.18
CA ALA A 41 13.49 -44.74 -64.76
C ALA A 41 12.99 -43.69 -63.73
N LEU A 42 11.99 -42.91 -64.17
CA LEU A 42 10.84 -42.37 -63.44
C LEU A 42 11.00 -41.38 -62.27
N ASP A 43 10.46 -40.18 -62.51
CA ASP A 43 10.04 -39.14 -61.57
C ASP A 43 9.40 -39.70 -60.28
N VAL A 44 9.95 -39.28 -59.13
CA VAL A 44 9.18 -39.14 -57.88
C VAL A 44 9.58 -37.82 -57.23
N GLN A 45 8.74 -36.81 -57.46
CA GLN A 45 8.84 -35.50 -56.85
C GLN A 45 8.49 -35.60 -55.36
N SER A 46 9.50 -35.46 -54.50
CA SER A 46 9.30 -35.31 -53.05
C SER A 46 8.58 -33.98 -52.77
N ARG A 47 7.26 -34.05 -52.54
CA ARG A 47 6.45 -32.92 -52.08
C ARG A 47 6.80 -32.63 -50.63
N ARG A 48 7.46 -31.49 -50.37
CA ARG A 48 7.54 -30.90 -49.02
C ARG A 48 6.12 -30.61 -48.52
N PRO A 49 5.83 -30.80 -47.21
CA PRO A 49 4.51 -30.51 -46.67
C PRO A 49 4.13 -29.03 -46.88
N PRO A 50 2.87 -28.71 -47.24
CA PRO A 50 2.43 -27.34 -47.53
C PRO A 50 2.68 -26.33 -46.39
N GLU A 51 2.62 -26.79 -45.14
CA GLU A 51 2.86 -25.97 -43.95
C GLU A 51 4.30 -25.44 -43.84
N GLU A 52 5.32 -26.24 -44.21
CA GLU A 52 6.72 -25.80 -44.16
C GLU A 52 7.02 -24.72 -45.21
N VAL A 53 6.37 -24.79 -46.38
CA VAL A 53 6.53 -23.80 -47.45
C VAL A 53 5.88 -22.47 -47.06
N LEU A 54 4.66 -22.51 -46.51
CA LEU A 54 3.93 -21.32 -46.06
C LEU A 54 4.63 -20.62 -44.87
N LEU A 55 5.28 -21.40 -44.00
CA LEU A 55 6.05 -20.88 -42.87
C LEU A 55 7.33 -20.16 -43.33
N GLU A 56 8.01 -20.71 -44.35
CA GLU A 56 9.23 -20.11 -44.93
C GLU A 56 8.91 -18.82 -45.71
N GLU A 57 7.79 -18.79 -46.42
CA GLU A 57 7.26 -17.56 -47.05
C GLU A 57 6.90 -16.50 -46.01
N SER A 58 6.22 -16.90 -44.92
CA SER A 58 5.88 -16.00 -43.81
C SER A 58 7.12 -15.45 -43.13
N ARG A 59 8.15 -16.30 -42.93
CA ARG A 59 9.46 -15.90 -42.38
C ARG A 59 10.14 -14.84 -43.26
N ARG A 60 10.24 -15.05 -44.58
CA ARG A 60 10.87 -14.07 -45.49
C ARG A 60 10.13 -12.74 -45.50
N TRP A 61 8.80 -12.78 -45.45
CA TRP A 61 7.98 -11.57 -45.42
C TRP A 61 8.15 -10.80 -44.11
N ILE A 62 8.14 -11.48 -42.96
CA ILE A 62 8.42 -10.86 -41.65
C ILE A 62 9.83 -10.28 -41.61
N SER A 63 10.85 -10.98 -42.13
CA SER A 63 12.22 -10.44 -42.23
C SER A 63 12.32 -9.23 -43.16
N SER A 64 11.45 -9.13 -44.18
CA SER A 64 11.37 -7.97 -45.06
C SER A 64 10.69 -6.78 -44.38
N LEU A 65 9.67 -7.00 -43.56
CA LEU A 65 9.11 -5.97 -42.67
C LEU A 65 10.16 -5.47 -41.67
N GLU A 66 10.96 -6.36 -41.10
CA GLU A 66 12.03 -6.00 -40.17
C GLU A 66 13.19 -5.26 -40.85
N SER A 67 13.52 -5.54 -42.11
CA SER A 67 14.62 -4.87 -42.81
C SER A 67 14.28 -3.44 -43.27
N LEU A 68 13.02 -3.18 -43.62
CA LEU A 68 12.50 -1.84 -43.92
C LEU A 68 12.57 -0.86 -42.72
N HIS A 69 12.71 -1.39 -41.50
CA HIS A 69 12.88 -0.62 -40.26
C HIS A 69 14.30 -0.04 -40.11
N VAL A 70 15.33 -0.70 -40.66
CA VAL A 70 16.74 -0.41 -40.32
C VAL A 70 17.28 0.85 -41.01
N GLN A 71 16.57 1.42 -41.99
CA GLN A 71 17.12 2.44 -42.88
C GLN A 71 17.03 3.90 -42.40
N VAL A 72 16.62 4.18 -41.15
CA VAL A 72 16.52 5.55 -40.64
C VAL A 72 17.09 5.67 -39.22
N TRP A 73 18.36 6.09 -39.13
CA TRP A 73 18.95 6.68 -37.93
C TRP A 73 19.43 8.09 -38.23
N SER A 74 18.62 9.07 -37.81
CA SER A 74 19.06 10.45 -37.64
C SER A 74 18.19 11.12 -36.59
N GLN A 75 18.75 11.33 -35.40
CA GLN A 75 18.24 12.12 -34.27
C GLN A 75 16.82 11.76 -33.76
N ARG A 76 16.75 11.10 -32.59
CA ARG A 76 15.49 10.83 -31.88
C ARG A 76 14.91 12.14 -31.35
N PRO A 77 13.73 12.60 -31.79
CA PRO A 77 13.05 13.70 -31.11
C PRO A 77 12.69 13.29 -29.66
N PRO A 78 12.64 14.23 -28.71
CA PRO A 78 12.22 13.93 -27.34
C PRO A 78 10.77 13.43 -27.32
N ARG A 79 10.56 12.24 -26.74
CA ARG A 79 9.23 11.63 -26.56
C ARG A 79 8.49 12.40 -25.48
N ARG A 80 7.37 13.03 -25.85
CA ARG A 80 6.55 13.81 -24.91
C ARG A 80 5.21 13.14 -24.69
N ALA A 81 4.84 12.93 -23.43
CA ALA A 81 3.54 12.39 -23.03
C ALA A 81 2.71 13.46 -22.31
N VAL A 82 1.44 13.60 -22.67
CA VAL A 82 0.49 14.48 -21.99
C VAL A 82 -0.51 13.62 -21.24
N VAL A 83 -0.62 13.81 -19.93
CA VAL A 83 -1.62 13.11 -19.09
C VAL A 83 -2.67 14.12 -18.64
N LEU A 84 -3.91 13.92 -19.09
CA LEU A 84 -5.05 14.74 -18.69
C LEU A 84 -5.65 14.19 -17.40
N THR A 85 -5.45 14.90 -16.29
CA THR A 85 -5.79 14.42 -14.94
C THR A 85 -7.25 14.62 -14.57
N GLY A 86 -7.99 15.47 -15.29
CA GLY A 86 -9.40 15.79 -14.98
C GLY A 86 -9.58 16.31 -13.55
N HIS A 87 -10.35 15.57 -12.75
CA HIS A 87 -10.59 15.85 -11.33
C HIS A 87 -9.55 15.25 -10.38
N HIS A 88 -8.65 14.39 -10.87
CA HIS A 88 -7.62 13.75 -10.06
C HIS A 88 -6.54 14.76 -9.64
N LEU A 89 -6.12 14.67 -8.38
CA LEU A 89 -5.00 15.44 -7.85
C LEU A 89 -3.68 14.85 -8.35
N VAL A 90 -2.59 15.63 -8.28
CA VAL A 90 -1.26 15.13 -8.67
C VAL A 90 -0.83 13.96 -7.78
N SER A 91 -1.23 13.96 -6.51
CA SER A 91 -1.01 12.88 -5.54
C SER A 91 -1.92 11.67 -5.74
N ASP A 92 -2.82 11.69 -6.72
CA ASP A 92 -3.66 10.54 -7.03
C ASP A 92 -2.77 9.38 -7.52
N PRO A 93 -2.98 8.15 -7.01
CA PRO A 93 -2.13 7.02 -7.34
C PRO A 93 -2.08 6.68 -8.83
N GLU A 94 -3.19 6.84 -9.55
CA GLU A 94 -3.23 6.57 -10.99
C GLU A 94 -2.39 7.61 -11.75
N VAL A 95 -2.45 8.88 -11.34
CA VAL A 95 -1.62 9.96 -11.92
C VAL A 95 -0.14 9.70 -11.63
N GLN A 96 0.20 9.31 -10.41
CA GLN A 96 1.57 8.96 -10.03
C GLN A 96 2.09 7.74 -10.83
N LEU A 97 1.26 6.72 -11.02
CA LEU A 97 1.60 5.54 -11.84
C LEU A 97 1.93 5.95 -13.27
N TYR A 98 1.04 6.68 -13.96
CA TYR A 98 1.30 7.12 -15.33
C TYR A 98 2.57 7.97 -15.41
N GLN A 99 2.78 8.89 -14.46
CA GLN A 99 3.98 9.71 -14.43
C GLN A 99 5.24 8.85 -14.28
N GLN A 100 5.26 7.91 -13.34
CA GLN A 100 6.41 7.04 -13.07
C GLN A 100 6.72 6.12 -14.24
N VAL A 101 5.73 5.36 -14.73
CA VAL A 101 5.94 4.37 -15.80
C VAL A 101 6.34 5.06 -17.10
N LEU A 102 5.73 6.19 -17.44
CA LEU A 102 6.10 6.94 -18.65
C LEU A 102 7.51 7.53 -18.57
N GLN A 103 7.93 8.04 -17.41
CA GLN A 103 9.30 8.49 -17.20
C GLN A 103 10.32 7.35 -17.31
N GLN A 104 9.99 6.15 -16.81
CA GLN A 104 10.81 4.94 -16.98
C GLN A 104 10.92 4.51 -18.45
N LEU A 105 9.94 4.86 -19.27
CA LEU A 105 9.91 4.62 -20.72
C LEU A 105 10.51 5.79 -21.54
N ASP A 106 11.28 6.65 -20.88
CA ASP A 106 11.97 7.82 -21.45
C ASP A 106 11.04 8.89 -22.05
N TYR A 107 9.83 9.05 -21.51
CA TYR A 107 8.96 10.17 -21.85
C TYR A 107 9.18 11.38 -20.94
N GLU A 108 9.20 12.56 -21.55
CA GLU A 108 8.96 13.83 -20.86
C GLU A 108 7.45 13.98 -20.62
N VAL A 109 7.04 13.87 -19.35
CA VAL A 109 5.61 13.85 -18.95
C VAL A 109 5.13 15.25 -18.58
N GLN A 110 4.06 15.71 -19.24
CA GLN A 110 3.32 16.91 -18.90
C GLN A 110 1.94 16.56 -18.35
N LEU A 111 1.68 16.98 -17.11
CA LEU A 111 0.37 16.87 -16.48
C LEU A 111 -0.48 18.10 -16.84
N SER A 112 -1.75 17.91 -17.16
CA SER A 112 -2.72 19.00 -17.40
C SER A 112 -4.11 18.57 -16.93
N ARG A 113 -4.96 19.48 -16.42
CA ARG A 113 -6.29 19.07 -15.94
C ARG A 113 -7.22 18.68 -17.09
N TYR A 114 -7.33 19.54 -18.09
CA TYR A 114 -8.19 19.34 -19.24
C TYR A 114 -7.45 19.68 -20.53
N ALA A 115 -7.92 19.19 -21.68
CA ALA A 115 -7.30 19.44 -22.97
C ALA A 115 -7.20 20.95 -23.28
N GLU A 116 -8.19 21.74 -22.87
CA GLU A 116 -8.25 23.20 -23.05
C GLU A 116 -7.18 23.94 -22.24
N THR A 117 -6.59 23.32 -21.22
CA THR A 117 -5.57 23.93 -20.35
C THR A 117 -4.14 23.62 -20.80
N SER A 118 -3.96 22.65 -21.71
CA SER A 118 -2.63 22.27 -22.20
C SER A 118 -2.16 23.18 -23.34
N SER A 119 -0.98 23.77 -23.20
CA SER A 119 -0.33 24.54 -24.27
C SER A 119 0.03 23.68 -25.49
N LEU A 120 0.34 22.40 -25.29
CA LEU A 120 0.67 21.45 -26.36
C LEU A 120 -0.54 21.02 -27.20
N LEU A 121 -1.76 21.16 -26.66
CA LEU A 121 -3.00 20.78 -27.33
C LEU A 121 -3.79 21.99 -27.87
N ARG A 122 -3.30 23.21 -27.70
CA ARG A 122 -4.03 24.45 -27.99
C ARG A 122 -3.93 24.97 -29.43
N THR A 123 -2.93 24.60 -30.22
CA THR A 123 -2.67 25.24 -31.51
C THR A 123 -3.63 24.79 -32.62
N ASP A 124 -4.34 25.75 -33.24
CA ASP A 124 -5.25 25.55 -34.39
C ASP A 124 -4.50 25.17 -35.70
N HIS A 125 -3.16 25.18 -35.68
CA HIS A 125 -2.31 24.55 -36.69
C HIS A 125 -1.60 23.36 -36.04
N GLY A 126 -2.15 22.16 -36.23
CA GLY A 126 -1.42 20.89 -36.24
C GLY A 126 -0.34 20.71 -35.16
N VAL A 127 -0.72 20.22 -33.98
CA VAL A 127 -0.23 18.91 -33.51
C VAL A 127 1.30 18.68 -33.67
N ARG A 128 2.12 19.61 -33.18
CA ARG A 128 3.59 19.46 -33.15
C ARG A 128 4.07 19.49 -31.71
N GLY A 129 4.37 18.33 -31.14
CA GLY A 129 5.14 18.27 -29.88
C GLY A 129 4.73 17.25 -28.83
N TRP A 130 3.86 16.28 -29.13
CA TRP A 130 3.57 15.16 -28.23
C TRP A 130 3.43 13.87 -29.03
N SER A 131 3.73 12.74 -28.38
CA SER A 131 3.68 11.40 -28.97
C SER A 131 2.63 10.51 -28.29
N LEU A 132 2.40 10.70 -26.99
CA LEU A 132 1.37 9.97 -26.24
C LEU A 132 0.43 10.96 -25.54
N LEU A 133 -0.88 10.73 -25.67
CA LEU A 133 -1.91 11.43 -24.91
C LEU A 133 -2.72 10.42 -24.11
N VAL A 134 -2.69 10.56 -22.79
CA VAL A 134 -3.48 9.76 -21.86
C VAL A 134 -4.61 10.62 -21.31
N CYS A 135 -5.83 10.21 -21.57
CA CYS A 135 -7.06 10.83 -21.09
C CYS A 135 -7.63 9.94 -19.97
N LEU A 136 -7.52 10.39 -18.72
CA LEU A 136 -8.16 9.70 -17.58
C LEU A 136 -9.69 9.86 -17.68
N SER A 137 -10.44 8.97 -17.05
CA SER A 137 -11.92 8.90 -17.18
C SER A 137 -12.62 10.24 -16.92
N SER A 138 -12.19 11.01 -15.90
CA SER A 138 -12.76 12.34 -15.60
C SER A 138 -12.42 13.43 -16.63
N SER A 139 -11.51 13.18 -17.56
CA SER A 139 -11.09 14.09 -18.63
C SER A 139 -11.55 13.65 -20.03
N GLU A 140 -12.15 12.46 -20.16
CA GLU A 140 -12.50 11.83 -21.44
C GLU A 140 -13.32 12.76 -22.36
N ARG A 141 -14.35 13.41 -21.81
CA ARG A 141 -15.20 14.34 -22.59
C ARG A 141 -14.44 15.55 -23.12
N SER A 142 -13.50 16.09 -22.34
CA SER A 142 -12.64 17.20 -22.79
C SER A 142 -11.70 16.74 -23.91
N CYS A 143 -11.17 15.52 -23.78
CA CYS A 143 -10.32 14.87 -24.78
C CYS A 143 -11.07 14.67 -26.11
N LEU A 144 -12.24 14.01 -26.07
CA LEU A 144 -13.08 13.76 -27.26
C LEU A 144 -13.54 15.05 -27.95
N ARG A 145 -13.79 16.12 -27.19
CA ARG A 145 -14.23 17.41 -27.74
C ARG A 145 -13.11 18.19 -28.43
N ARG A 146 -11.89 18.19 -27.86
CA ARG A 146 -10.80 19.07 -28.33
C ARG A 146 -9.82 18.37 -29.28
N VAL A 147 -9.67 17.05 -29.18
CA VAL A 147 -8.73 16.30 -30.00
C VAL A 147 -9.41 15.85 -31.29
N SER A 148 -8.86 16.26 -32.43
CA SER A 148 -9.35 15.81 -33.73
C SER A 148 -8.67 14.51 -34.14
N PHE A 149 -9.31 13.36 -33.86
CA PHE A 149 -8.80 12.03 -34.21
C PHE A 149 -8.55 11.82 -35.72
N SER A 150 -9.21 12.62 -36.57
CA SER A 150 -9.01 12.65 -38.03
C SER A 150 -7.74 13.38 -38.50
N HIS A 151 -7.05 14.10 -37.61
CA HIS A 151 -5.87 14.92 -37.92
C HIS A 151 -4.63 14.53 -37.09
N LEU A 152 -4.69 13.40 -36.36
CA LEU A 152 -3.56 12.86 -35.63
C LEU A 152 -2.44 12.46 -36.58
N GLN A 153 -1.19 12.70 -36.17
CA GLN A 153 -0.02 12.29 -36.92
C GLN A 153 0.22 10.79 -36.72
N HIS A 154 0.87 10.12 -37.67
CA HIS A 154 1.11 8.67 -37.63
C HIS A 154 1.86 8.16 -36.39
N HIS A 155 2.64 9.03 -35.72
CA HIS A 155 3.41 8.70 -34.51
C HIS A 155 2.68 8.97 -33.20
N GLN A 156 1.40 9.36 -33.26
CA GLN A 156 0.64 9.81 -32.10
C GLN A 156 -0.34 8.76 -31.61
N THR A 157 -0.26 8.51 -30.32
CA THR A 157 -0.99 7.45 -29.62
C THR A 157 -1.93 8.10 -28.60
N VAL A 158 -3.20 7.67 -28.60
CA VAL A 158 -4.22 8.11 -27.63
C VAL A 158 -4.91 6.88 -27.05
N ASN A 159 -5.19 6.88 -25.75
CA ASN A 159 -5.89 5.79 -25.06
C ASN A 159 -7.42 5.81 -25.26
N LEU A 160 -7.90 6.35 -26.39
CA LEU A 160 -9.33 6.41 -26.72
C LEU A 160 -9.58 5.96 -28.16
N LEU A 161 -10.57 5.08 -28.32
CA LEU A 161 -11.10 4.69 -29.62
C LEU A 161 -12.57 5.15 -29.73
N PRO A 162 -12.86 6.29 -30.39
CA PRO A 162 -14.21 6.85 -30.44
C PRO A 162 -15.29 5.87 -30.91
N ARG A 163 -14.99 5.02 -31.91
CA ARG A 163 -15.93 3.99 -32.39
C ARG A 163 -16.26 2.94 -31.34
N ILE A 164 -15.30 2.55 -30.49
CA ILE A 164 -15.51 1.58 -29.42
C ILE A 164 -16.33 2.22 -28.29
N ILE A 165 -15.98 3.45 -27.91
CA ILE A 165 -16.70 4.22 -26.87
C ILE A 165 -18.15 4.42 -27.29
N GLU A 166 -18.39 4.82 -28.53
CA GLU A 166 -19.74 4.99 -29.08
C GLU A 166 -20.50 3.66 -29.11
N ALA A 167 -19.91 2.58 -29.64
CA ALA A 167 -20.61 1.30 -29.78
C ALA A 167 -21.07 0.73 -28.42
N PHE A 168 -20.22 0.79 -27.40
CA PHE A 168 -20.54 0.30 -26.04
C PHE A 168 -21.11 1.38 -25.11
N SER A 169 -21.49 2.54 -25.64
CA SER A 169 -22.21 3.56 -24.86
C SER A 169 -23.64 3.11 -24.54
N ASP A 170 -24.20 3.68 -23.47
CA ASP A 170 -25.60 3.46 -23.09
C ASP A 170 -26.52 4.22 -24.04
N GLY A 171 -27.16 3.48 -24.96
CA GLY A 171 -28.22 3.99 -25.83
C GLY A 171 -29.55 4.24 -25.11
N GLY A 172 -29.64 3.91 -23.83
CA GLY A 172 -30.80 4.07 -22.96
C GLY A 172 -31.18 2.78 -22.25
N GLY A 173 -31.32 2.83 -20.91
CA GLY A 173 -31.75 1.67 -20.12
C GLY A 173 -30.76 0.51 -20.14
N GLY A 174 -29.48 0.79 -20.39
CA GLY A 174 -28.40 -0.18 -20.45
C GLY A 174 -28.22 -0.89 -21.80
N LEU A 175 -29.01 -0.52 -22.81
CA LEU A 175 -28.91 -1.08 -24.17
C LEU A 175 -27.63 -0.57 -24.85
N CYS A 176 -26.80 -1.48 -25.37
CA CYS A 176 -25.61 -1.06 -26.13
C CYS A 176 -26.02 -0.34 -27.42
N HIS A 177 -25.37 0.79 -27.70
CA HIS A 177 -25.71 1.64 -28.85
C HIS A 177 -25.70 0.87 -30.19
N PHE A 178 -24.78 -0.07 -30.41
CA PHE A 178 -24.74 -0.84 -31.66
C PHE A 178 -25.97 -1.75 -31.89
N TYR A 179 -26.72 -2.13 -30.84
CA TYR A 179 -28.00 -2.84 -31.00
C TYR A 179 -29.13 -1.92 -31.48
N SER A 180 -29.02 -0.61 -31.26
CA SER A 180 -30.02 0.36 -31.72
C SER A 180 -29.97 0.59 -33.23
N GLN A 181 -28.83 0.28 -33.88
CA GLN A 181 -28.58 0.48 -35.30
C GLN A 181 -29.05 -0.71 -36.16
N SER A 182 -30.34 -1.07 -36.05
CA SER A 182 -31.24 -1.76 -37.02
C SER A 182 -30.79 -2.95 -37.91
N HIS A 183 -29.55 -3.45 -37.91
CA HIS A 183 -29.11 -4.62 -38.71
C HIS A 183 -28.91 -5.91 -37.89
N LEU A 184 -28.89 -5.80 -36.56
CA LEU A 184 -28.62 -6.92 -35.64
C LEU A 184 -29.85 -7.36 -34.83
N THR A 185 -31.03 -6.80 -35.13
CA THR A 185 -32.31 -7.25 -34.57
C THR A 185 -32.64 -8.65 -35.10
N GLY A 186 -32.00 -9.69 -34.53
CA GLY A 186 -32.17 -11.09 -34.92
C GLY A 186 -30.88 -11.93 -34.96
N SER A 187 -29.69 -11.34 -34.80
CA SER A 187 -28.44 -12.11 -34.67
C SER A 187 -28.25 -12.55 -33.22
N GLU A 188 -28.22 -13.86 -32.95
CA GLU A 188 -27.92 -14.43 -31.64
C GLU A 188 -26.44 -14.18 -31.27
N LEU A 189 -26.13 -12.98 -30.75
CA LEU A 189 -24.83 -12.72 -30.14
C LEU A 189 -24.76 -13.37 -28.76
N PRO A 190 -23.59 -13.90 -28.33
CA PRO A 190 -23.38 -14.47 -27.00
C PRO A 190 -23.29 -13.39 -25.90
N MET A 191 -24.22 -12.44 -25.90
CA MET A 191 -24.24 -11.24 -25.07
C MET A 191 -25.67 -10.81 -24.75
N MET A 192 -25.90 -10.32 -23.53
CA MET A 192 -27.16 -9.67 -23.21
C MET A 192 -27.28 -8.29 -23.89
N PRO A 193 -28.40 -7.96 -24.57
CA PRO A 193 -28.54 -6.66 -25.24
C PRO A 193 -28.38 -5.45 -24.30
N HIS A 194 -28.86 -5.60 -23.06
CA HIS A 194 -28.77 -4.59 -22.00
C HIS A 194 -27.53 -4.80 -21.14
N ALA A 195 -26.34 -4.84 -21.75
CA ALA A 195 -25.07 -5.06 -21.05
C ALA A 195 -24.15 -3.83 -21.03
N CYS A 196 -24.55 -2.71 -21.64
CA CYS A 196 -23.75 -1.49 -21.68
C CYS A 196 -24.22 -0.44 -20.68
N GLY A 197 -23.34 0.44 -20.22
CA GLY A 197 -23.72 1.53 -19.31
C GLY A 197 -23.88 1.15 -17.84
N SER A 198 -23.87 2.17 -16.97
CA SER A 198 -23.90 2.02 -15.51
C SER A 198 -25.29 1.76 -14.93
N THR A 199 -26.35 1.82 -15.74
CA THR A 199 -27.75 1.62 -15.31
C THR A 199 -28.19 0.17 -15.25
N ASN A 200 -27.35 -0.78 -15.67
CA ASN A 200 -27.65 -2.20 -15.56
C ASN A 200 -27.74 -2.62 -14.08
N GLN A 201 -28.83 -3.29 -13.72
CA GLN A 201 -28.97 -3.91 -12.39
C GLN A 201 -27.82 -4.92 -12.22
N LYS A 202 -27.01 -4.74 -11.16
CA LYS A 202 -25.97 -5.70 -10.77
C LYS A 202 -26.58 -7.09 -10.63
N LEU A 203 -26.33 -7.95 -11.62
CA LEU A 203 -26.66 -9.38 -11.55
C LEU A 203 -25.80 -10.01 -10.44
N GLN A 204 -26.44 -10.73 -9.53
CA GLN A 204 -25.75 -11.55 -8.53
C GLN A 204 -25.55 -12.96 -9.09
N VAL A 205 -24.50 -13.66 -8.66
CA VAL A 205 -24.27 -15.06 -9.08
C VAL A 205 -25.51 -15.87 -8.66
N PRO A 206 -26.12 -16.67 -9.55
CA PRO A 206 -27.24 -17.53 -9.17
C PRO A 206 -26.86 -18.41 -7.97
N GLN A 207 -27.65 -18.37 -6.89
CA GLN A 207 -27.48 -19.25 -5.74
C GLN A 207 -28.06 -20.63 -6.07
N ASP A 208 -27.33 -21.71 -5.74
CA ASP A 208 -27.85 -23.06 -5.89
C ASP A 208 -29.17 -23.21 -5.09
N PRO A 209 -30.24 -23.81 -5.67
CA PRO A 209 -31.50 -24.00 -4.97
C PRO A 209 -31.29 -24.85 -3.71
N ALA A 210 -31.53 -24.25 -2.54
CA ALA A 210 -31.48 -24.93 -1.27
C ALA A 210 -32.58 -26.00 -1.19
N GLY A 211 -32.21 -27.28 -1.38
CA GLY A 211 -33.10 -28.41 -1.12
C GLY A 211 -32.90 -29.59 -2.06
N ALA A 212 -31.81 -30.34 -1.90
CA ALA A 212 -31.72 -31.71 -2.40
C ALA A 212 -31.06 -32.60 -1.34
N ASP A 213 -31.79 -33.63 -0.92
CA ASP A 213 -31.49 -34.54 0.17
C ASP A 213 -30.11 -35.21 0.06
N ARG A 214 -29.31 -35.10 1.13
CA ARG A 214 -28.02 -35.77 1.31
C ARG A 214 -28.18 -37.23 1.73
N HIS A 215 -28.65 -38.13 0.85
CA HIS A 215 -28.48 -39.57 1.06
C HIS A 215 -28.35 -40.34 -0.26
N SER A 216 -27.14 -40.37 -0.84
CA SER A 216 -26.66 -41.45 -1.72
C SER A 216 -25.15 -41.30 -2.02
N PRO A 217 -24.33 -42.36 -1.86
CA PRO A 217 -22.93 -42.35 -2.30
C PRO A 217 -22.86 -42.79 -3.77
N ALA A 218 -23.23 -41.90 -4.68
CA ALA A 218 -22.92 -42.02 -6.10
C ALA A 218 -22.00 -40.85 -6.46
N ARG A 219 -20.86 -41.16 -7.10
CA ARG A 219 -19.82 -40.23 -7.53
C ARG A 219 -20.46 -39.08 -8.34
N ALA A 220 -20.71 -37.95 -7.68
CA ALA A 220 -21.34 -36.79 -8.32
C ALA A 220 -20.42 -36.23 -9.41
N PRO A 221 -20.97 -35.76 -10.55
CA PRO A 221 -20.19 -35.03 -11.54
C PRO A 221 -19.55 -33.79 -10.89
N PRO A 222 -18.39 -33.29 -11.39
CA PRO A 222 -17.83 -32.04 -10.90
C PRO A 222 -18.88 -30.93 -11.01
N PRO A 223 -18.99 -30.03 -10.02
CA PRO A 223 -19.98 -28.96 -10.05
C PRO A 223 -19.82 -28.18 -11.36
N ALA A 224 -20.91 -28.02 -12.09
CA ALA A 224 -20.92 -27.24 -13.32
C ALA A 224 -20.39 -25.82 -13.00
N LEU A 225 -19.47 -25.30 -13.81
CA LEU A 225 -18.80 -24.02 -13.52
C LEU A 225 -19.82 -22.88 -13.46
N VAL A 226 -20.08 -22.35 -12.27
CA VAL A 226 -20.92 -21.16 -12.06
C VAL A 226 -20.06 -20.03 -11.48
N ALA A 227 -19.72 -19.06 -12.33
CA ALA A 227 -18.82 -17.97 -11.97
C ALA A 227 -19.10 -16.72 -12.80
N MET A 228 -18.88 -15.55 -12.19
CA MET A 228 -18.70 -14.29 -12.90
C MET A 228 -17.22 -13.97 -13.02
N VAL A 229 -16.78 -13.65 -14.23
CA VAL A 229 -15.36 -13.40 -14.53
C VAL A 229 -15.25 -12.06 -15.25
N ASN A 230 -14.64 -11.08 -14.59
CA ASN A 230 -14.23 -9.85 -15.26
C ASN A 230 -12.90 -10.10 -15.98
N THR A 231 -12.90 -9.84 -17.28
CA THR A 231 -11.76 -9.94 -18.15
C THR A 231 -11.42 -8.59 -18.75
N TYR A 232 -10.14 -8.31 -18.95
CA TYR A 232 -9.65 -7.02 -19.40
C TYR A 232 -9.10 -7.15 -20.82
N VAL A 233 -9.64 -6.34 -21.73
CA VAL A 233 -9.39 -6.46 -23.17
C VAL A 233 -8.79 -5.17 -23.70
N LEU A 234 -7.62 -5.27 -24.31
CA LEU A 234 -6.95 -4.16 -24.99
C LEU A 234 -7.25 -4.22 -26.49
N VAL A 235 -7.96 -3.23 -27.02
CA VAL A 235 -8.18 -3.06 -28.46
C VAL A 235 -7.15 -2.07 -28.97
N THR A 236 -6.38 -2.44 -30.00
CA THR A 236 -5.30 -1.61 -30.57
C THR A 236 -5.58 -1.14 -31.98
N SER A 237 -6.57 -1.73 -32.67
CA SER A 237 -7.08 -1.26 -33.95
C SER A 237 -8.51 -1.73 -34.15
N VAL A 238 -9.32 -0.93 -34.86
CA VAL A 238 -10.71 -1.25 -35.23
C VAL A 238 -10.86 -1.69 -36.69
N LYS A 239 -9.91 -1.37 -37.59
CA LYS A 239 -9.98 -1.72 -39.01
C LYS A 239 -8.56 -1.94 -39.59
N PRO A 240 -8.12 -3.21 -39.76
CA PRO A 240 -8.76 -4.43 -39.24
C PRO A 240 -8.71 -4.50 -37.70
N LEU A 241 -9.67 -5.21 -37.09
CA LEU A 241 -9.72 -5.40 -35.64
C LEU A 241 -8.47 -6.13 -35.13
N THR A 242 -7.81 -5.56 -34.14
CA THR A 242 -6.76 -6.23 -33.36
C THR A 242 -7.04 -6.03 -31.88
N SER A 243 -7.10 -7.13 -31.13
CA SER A 243 -7.38 -7.09 -29.70
C SER A 243 -6.66 -8.18 -28.93
N PHE A 244 -6.41 -7.91 -27.65
CA PHE A 244 -5.64 -8.75 -26.76
C PHE A 244 -6.36 -8.91 -25.41
N LEU A 245 -6.31 -10.12 -24.86
CA LEU A 245 -6.86 -10.48 -23.57
C LEU A 245 -5.75 -10.46 -22.51
N HIS A 246 -5.93 -9.68 -21.45
CA HIS A 246 -5.02 -9.70 -20.30
C HIS A 246 -5.10 -11.04 -19.55
N ASP A 247 -3.99 -11.52 -18.99
CA ASP A 247 -3.97 -12.80 -18.26
C ASP A 247 -4.66 -12.72 -16.89
N ILE A 248 -4.53 -11.61 -16.17
CA ILE A 248 -5.27 -11.32 -14.92
C ILE A 248 -6.77 -11.18 -15.23
N SER A 249 -7.58 -11.79 -14.39
CA SER A 249 -9.03 -11.69 -14.34
C SER A 249 -9.50 -11.54 -12.90
N VAL A 250 -10.68 -10.95 -12.69
CA VAL A 250 -11.32 -10.95 -11.36
C VAL A 250 -12.49 -11.91 -11.37
N VAL A 251 -12.40 -12.94 -10.53
CA VAL A 251 -13.35 -14.05 -10.49
C VAL A 251 -14.20 -13.99 -9.23
N THR A 252 -15.51 -14.20 -9.39
CA THR A 252 -16.48 -14.40 -8.31
C THR A 252 -17.20 -15.72 -8.54
N THR A 253 -17.29 -16.58 -7.53
CA THR A 253 -17.96 -17.89 -7.63
C THR A 253 -19.09 -18.02 -6.61
N ASN A 254 -19.88 -19.10 -6.68
CA ASN A 254 -20.90 -19.41 -5.67
C ASN A 254 -20.29 -19.65 -4.27
N GLN A 255 -19.11 -20.26 -4.20
CA GLN A 255 -18.37 -20.50 -2.96
C GLN A 255 -17.64 -19.24 -2.45
N GLU A 256 -17.22 -18.38 -3.37
CA GLU A 256 -16.45 -17.18 -3.10
C GLU A 256 -17.15 -15.95 -3.68
N GLN A 257 -18.05 -15.38 -2.89
CA GLN A 257 -18.80 -14.17 -3.28
C GLN A 257 -17.95 -12.89 -3.33
N ARG A 258 -16.71 -12.92 -2.82
CA ARG A 258 -15.76 -11.81 -2.95
C ARG A 258 -14.89 -12.05 -4.17
N GLY A 259 -14.87 -11.10 -5.10
CA GLY A 259 -13.99 -11.16 -6.25
C GLY A 259 -12.53 -11.33 -5.82
N ARG A 260 -11.79 -12.20 -6.52
CA ARG A 260 -10.34 -12.36 -6.35
C ARG A 260 -9.61 -12.15 -7.68
N PRO A 261 -8.51 -11.38 -7.70
CA PRO A 261 -7.66 -11.28 -8.88
C PRO A 261 -6.85 -12.58 -9.03
N MET A 262 -6.87 -13.18 -10.22
CA MET A 262 -6.07 -14.37 -10.56
C MET A 262 -5.87 -14.50 -12.07
N LYS A 263 -4.83 -15.25 -12.49
CA LYS A 263 -4.64 -15.56 -13.91
C LYS A 263 -5.79 -16.42 -14.43
N LEU A 264 -6.41 -15.99 -15.52
CA LEU A 264 -7.56 -16.64 -16.15
C LEU A 264 -7.27 -18.11 -16.49
N ARG A 265 -6.07 -18.39 -17.01
CA ARG A 265 -5.63 -19.76 -17.30
C ARG A 265 -5.62 -20.63 -16.04
N ASN A 266 -5.09 -20.12 -14.94
CA ASN A 266 -5.01 -20.85 -13.67
C ASN A 266 -6.41 -21.12 -13.12
N PHE A 267 -7.32 -20.15 -13.22
CA PHE A 267 -8.72 -20.31 -12.85
C PHE A 267 -9.38 -21.45 -13.64
N LEU A 268 -9.29 -21.39 -14.97
CA LEU A 268 -9.89 -22.40 -15.85
C LEU A 268 -9.27 -23.78 -15.60
N LEU A 269 -7.96 -23.87 -15.41
CA LEU A 269 -7.26 -25.12 -15.10
C LEU A 269 -7.72 -25.71 -13.76
N GLN A 270 -7.81 -24.88 -12.72
CA GLN A 270 -8.20 -25.29 -11.38
C GLN A 270 -9.63 -25.85 -11.34
N TRP A 271 -10.56 -25.28 -12.10
CA TRP A 271 -11.98 -25.64 -12.07
C TRP A 271 -12.40 -26.67 -13.13
N LEU A 272 -11.80 -26.65 -14.32
CA LEU A 272 -12.23 -27.47 -15.47
C LEU A 272 -11.24 -28.59 -15.84
N GLY A 273 -10.02 -28.54 -15.32
CA GLY A 273 -8.94 -29.46 -15.70
C GLY A 273 -8.30 -29.15 -17.07
N PRO A 274 -7.20 -29.83 -17.44
CA PRO A 274 -6.35 -29.42 -18.56
C PRO A 274 -7.02 -29.31 -19.95
N PRO A 275 -7.68 -30.35 -20.50
CA PRO A 275 -8.23 -30.28 -21.87
C PRO A 275 -9.39 -29.26 -21.95
N THR A 276 -10.32 -29.33 -21.00
CA THR A 276 -11.49 -28.45 -20.93
C THR A 276 -11.11 -26.99 -20.69
N SER A 277 -10.02 -26.72 -19.97
CA SER A 277 -9.53 -25.35 -19.74
C SER A 277 -9.07 -24.66 -21.02
N HIS A 278 -8.45 -25.41 -21.94
CA HIS A 278 -8.01 -24.89 -23.23
C HIS A 278 -9.22 -24.52 -24.10
N ASP A 279 -10.20 -25.43 -24.18
CA ASP A 279 -11.44 -25.21 -24.92
C ASP A 279 -12.24 -24.02 -24.34
N ALA A 280 -12.35 -23.91 -23.02
CA ALA A 280 -13.03 -22.80 -22.36
C ALA A 280 -12.33 -21.46 -22.65
N LEU A 281 -11.00 -21.40 -22.63
CA LEU A 281 -10.25 -20.21 -23.02
C LEU A 281 -10.51 -19.84 -24.49
N GLY A 282 -10.58 -20.84 -25.37
CA GLY A 282 -10.98 -20.66 -26.77
C GLY A 282 -12.38 -20.07 -26.91
N GLN A 283 -13.36 -20.55 -26.13
CA GLN A 283 -14.72 -20.00 -26.13
C GLN A 283 -14.76 -18.56 -25.61
N ILE A 284 -14.02 -18.24 -24.55
CA ILE A 284 -13.93 -16.85 -24.05
C ILE A 284 -13.44 -15.91 -25.14
N LYS A 285 -12.33 -16.26 -25.82
CA LYS A 285 -11.79 -15.45 -26.91
C LYS A 285 -12.78 -15.30 -28.07
N LYS A 286 -13.46 -16.38 -28.43
CA LYS A 286 -14.47 -16.38 -29.49
C LYS A 286 -15.65 -15.46 -29.15
N VAL A 287 -16.25 -15.63 -27.96
CA VAL A 287 -17.40 -14.85 -27.50
C VAL A 287 -17.09 -13.35 -27.48
N ILE A 288 -15.94 -12.96 -26.92
CA ILE A 288 -15.52 -11.55 -26.91
C ILE A 288 -15.24 -11.05 -28.33
N GLY A 289 -14.56 -11.86 -29.16
CA GLY A 289 -14.23 -11.51 -30.54
C GLY A 289 -15.46 -11.28 -31.41
N ASP A 290 -16.46 -12.15 -31.32
CA ASP A 290 -17.73 -12.07 -32.08
C ASP A 290 -18.49 -10.79 -31.71
N VAL A 291 -18.54 -10.43 -30.41
CA VAL A 291 -19.16 -9.19 -29.94
C VAL A 291 -18.41 -7.95 -30.41
N LEU A 292 -17.07 -7.95 -30.34
CA LEU A 292 -16.25 -6.83 -30.83
C LEU A 292 -16.43 -6.64 -32.34
N LEU A 293 -16.48 -7.71 -33.12
CA LEU A 293 -16.75 -7.66 -34.56
C LEU A 293 -18.13 -7.08 -34.86
N ALA A 294 -19.17 -7.56 -34.17
CA ALA A 294 -20.52 -7.06 -34.35
C ALA A 294 -20.64 -5.57 -33.98
N ALA A 295 -20.04 -5.15 -32.87
CA ALA A 295 -20.01 -3.76 -32.43
C ALA A 295 -19.32 -2.81 -33.43
N LEU A 296 -18.37 -3.34 -34.22
CA LEU A 296 -17.60 -2.57 -35.20
C LEU A 296 -18.13 -2.68 -36.65
N SER A 297 -19.16 -3.50 -36.87
CA SER A 297 -19.78 -3.74 -38.18
C SER A 297 -20.87 -2.69 -38.45
N THR A 298 -20.54 -1.59 -39.11
CA THR A 298 -21.51 -0.52 -39.50
C THR A 298 -21.34 -0.11 -40.95
N ASN A 299 -22.42 0.37 -41.58
CA ASN A 299 -22.48 0.81 -42.99
C ASN A 299 -21.44 1.91 -43.31
N ASP A 300 -20.93 1.87 -44.54
CA ASP A 300 -19.80 2.65 -45.10
C ASP A 300 -19.91 4.19 -45.06
N GLU A 301 -20.96 4.81 -44.51
CA GLU A 301 -21.13 6.28 -44.59
C GLU A 301 -20.28 7.12 -43.62
N GLN A 302 -19.51 6.49 -42.71
CA GLN A 302 -18.61 7.17 -41.76
C GLN A 302 -17.11 6.92 -42.03
N GLU A 303 -16.73 6.73 -43.30
CA GLU A 303 -15.32 6.60 -43.74
C GLU A 303 -14.40 7.77 -43.32
N THR A 304 -14.95 8.91 -42.90
CA THR A 304 -14.18 10.11 -42.55
C THR A 304 -13.77 10.24 -41.08
N LEU A 305 -14.22 9.35 -40.18
CA LEU A 305 -14.05 9.52 -38.72
C LEU A 305 -12.89 8.72 -38.09
N SER A 306 -12.28 7.74 -38.78
CA SER A 306 -11.28 6.84 -38.17
C SER A 306 -9.91 6.94 -38.84
N ARG A 307 -9.07 7.87 -38.37
CA ARG A 307 -7.65 7.99 -38.79
C ARG A 307 -6.64 7.75 -37.67
N CYS A 308 -7.06 7.29 -36.49
CA CYS A 308 -6.09 7.01 -35.44
C CYS A 308 -5.53 5.58 -35.55
N VAL A 309 -4.38 5.46 -36.20
CA VAL A 309 -3.70 4.17 -36.46
C VAL A 309 -3.14 3.55 -35.17
N LEU A 310 -2.63 4.37 -34.24
CA LEU A 310 -1.98 3.91 -33.01
C LEU A 310 -2.85 4.12 -31.75
N CYS A 311 -4.15 4.39 -31.88
CA CYS A 311 -5.02 4.52 -30.71
C CYS A 311 -5.33 3.16 -30.08
N TYR A 312 -5.58 3.16 -28.78
CA TYR A 312 -5.94 1.95 -28.06
C TYR A 312 -7.07 2.22 -27.05
N GLN A 313 -7.77 1.18 -26.64
CA GLN A 313 -8.79 1.25 -25.58
C GLN A 313 -8.70 0.01 -24.70
N LEU A 314 -8.72 0.19 -23.39
CA LEU A 314 -8.94 -0.89 -22.44
C LEU A 314 -10.43 -1.00 -22.13
N LEU A 315 -10.94 -2.23 -22.11
CA LEU A 315 -12.33 -2.57 -21.86
C LEU A 315 -12.42 -3.61 -20.75
N THR A 316 -13.50 -3.55 -19.97
CA THR A 316 -13.85 -4.62 -19.02
C THR A 316 -15.04 -5.40 -19.56
N PHE A 317 -14.87 -6.71 -19.76
CA PHE A 317 -15.94 -7.64 -20.11
C PHE A 317 -16.26 -8.53 -18.91
N THR A 318 -17.51 -8.49 -18.42
CA THR A 318 -18.00 -9.42 -17.41
C THR A 318 -18.67 -10.61 -18.08
N LEU A 319 -18.12 -11.79 -17.84
CA LEU A 319 -18.55 -13.07 -18.38
C LEU A 319 -19.29 -13.86 -17.31
N LEU A 320 -20.44 -14.41 -17.65
CA LEU A 320 -21.17 -15.34 -16.78
C LEU A 320 -21.03 -16.77 -17.31
N PHE A 321 -20.45 -17.63 -16.48
CA PHE A 321 -20.51 -19.08 -16.61
C PHE A 321 -21.71 -19.59 -15.82
N SER A 322 -22.61 -20.31 -16.48
CA SER A 322 -23.84 -20.89 -15.90
C SER A 322 -23.87 -22.42 -16.04
N GLY A 323 -22.72 -23.06 -15.84
CA GLY A 323 -22.54 -24.50 -15.96
C GLY A 323 -22.06 -24.99 -17.33
N SER A 324 -21.86 -24.08 -18.29
CA SER A 324 -21.26 -24.33 -19.61
C SER A 324 -19.84 -23.79 -19.68
N ILE A 325 -18.99 -24.33 -20.57
CA ILE A 325 -17.67 -23.76 -20.89
C ILE A 325 -17.76 -22.52 -21.79
N THR A 326 -18.93 -22.28 -22.41
CA THR A 326 -19.19 -21.11 -23.24
C THR A 326 -19.88 -20.05 -22.39
N PRO A 327 -19.22 -18.93 -22.06
CA PRO A 327 -19.82 -17.89 -21.24
C PRO A 327 -20.76 -16.99 -22.04
N VAL A 328 -21.61 -16.25 -21.34
CA VAL A 328 -22.40 -15.15 -21.90
C VAL A 328 -21.87 -13.82 -21.37
N ILE A 329 -21.72 -12.82 -22.23
CA ILE A 329 -21.36 -11.46 -21.81
C ILE A 329 -22.56 -10.78 -21.16
N VAL A 330 -22.39 -10.34 -19.92
CA VAL A 330 -23.46 -9.73 -19.11
C VAL A 330 -23.25 -8.25 -18.86
N GLN A 331 -22.01 -7.78 -18.98
CA GLN A 331 -21.67 -6.37 -18.84
C GLN A 331 -20.41 -6.04 -19.66
N VAL A 332 -20.40 -4.87 -20.29
CA VAL A 332 -19.23 -4.29 -20.96
C VAL A 332 -19.05 -2.84 -20.50
N GLU A 333 -17.85 -2.51 -20.07
CA GLU A 333 -17.49 -1.16 -19.62
C GLU A 333 -16.28 -0.66 -20.41
N THR A 334 -16.30 0.63 -20.79
CA THR A 334 -15.22 1.29 -21.53
C THR A 334 -14.05 1.72 -20.64
N ASP A 335 -14.17 1.50 -19.33
CA ASP A 335 -13.15 1.73 -18.31
C ASP A 335 -12.76 0.42 -17.62
N LEU A 336 -11.61 0.42 -16.92
CA LEU A 336 -11.22 -0.68 -16.06
C LEU A 336 -12.06 -0.71 -14.78
N THR A 337 -12.84 -1.77 -14.56
CA THR A 337 -13.68 -1.90 -13.37
C THR A 337 -13.35 -3.12 -12.52
N PHE A 338 -13.37 -2.87 -11.20
CA PHE A 338 -13.01 -3.82 -10.16
C PHE A 338 -14.12 -3.93 -9.10
N SER A 339 -15.36 -3.60 -9.49
CA SER A 339 -16.50 -3.43 -8.58
C SER A 339 -16.94 -4.71 -7.86
N SER A 340 -16.44 -5.88 -8.30
CA SER A 340 -16.61 -7.20 -7.69
C SER A 340 -15.55 -7.56 -6.63
N LEU A 341 -14.41 -6.86 -6.57
CA LEU A 341 -13.42 -7.05 -5.50
C LEU A 341 -13.99 -6.57 -4.16
N SER A 342 -13.45 -7.12 -3.07
CA SER A 342 -13.86 -6.73 -1.72
C SER A 342 -13.70 -5.22 -1.52
N ARG A 343 -14.47 -4.62 -0.60
CA ARG A 343 -14.35 -3.18 -0.24
C ARG A 343 -12.96 -2.80 0.32
N ASP A 344 -12.06 -3.76 0.45
CA ASP A 344 -10.64 -3.49 0.67
C ASP A 344 -10.05 -2.78 -0.57
N THR A 345 -9.85 -1.47 -0.45
CA THR A 345 -9.50 -0.55 -1.54
C THR A 345 -8.21 -0.93 -2.26
N PHE A 346 -7.30 -1.63 -1.60
CA PHE A 346 -5.97 -1.86 -2.16
C PHE A 346 -5.93 -2.93 -3.25
N ASP A 347 -6.70 -4.02 -3.17
CA ASP A 347 -6.60 -5.09 -4.18
C ASP A 347 -7.04 -4.61 -5.56
N GLY A 348 -8.11 -3.81 -5.61
CA GLY A 348 -8.57 -3.20 -6.86
C GLY A 348 -7.59 -2.19 -7.41
N GLN A 349 -7.02 -1.35 -6.54
CA GLN A 349 -6.01 -0.39 -6.96
C GLN A 349 -4.73 -1.07 -7.46
N ILE A 350 -4.20 -2.07 -6.74
CA ILE A 350 -3.05 -2.86 -7.18
C ILE A 350 -3.32 -3.54 -8.52
N THR A 351 -4.48 -4.17 -8.67
CA THR A 351 -4.82 -4.86 -9.92
C THR A 351 -4.93 -3.89 -11.09
N LYS A 352 -5.50 -2.70 -10.87
CA LYS A 352 -5.55 -1.61 -11.84
C LYS A 352 -4.14 -1.19 -12.25
N ASP A 353 -3.29 -0.92 -11.28
CA ASP A 353 -1.92 -0.46 -11.52
C ASP A 353 -1.09 -1.50 -12.27
N LEU A 354 -1.27 -2.79 -11.98
CA LEU A 354 -0.69 -3.91 -12.72
C LEU A 354 -1.06 -3.87 -14.21
N ILE A 355 -2.37 -3.86 -14.52
CA ILE A 355 -2.87 -3.89 -15.90
C ILE A 355 -2.45 -2.64 -16.68
N LEU A 356 -2.47 -1.47 -16.05
CA LEU A 356 -2.07 -0.22 -16.68
C LEU A 356 -0.58 -0.19 -17.00
N GLU A 357 0.28 -0.65 -16.09
CA GLU A 357 1.72 -0.77 -16.34
C GLU A 357 2.00 -1.77 -17.47
N ASP A 358 1.39 -2.95 -17.43
CA ASP A 358 1.52 -3.97 -18.49
C ASP A 358 1.06 -3.42 -19.85
N THR A 359 0.02 -2.59 -19.87
CA THR A 359 -0.47 -1.92 -21.09
C THR A 359 0.56 -0.93 -21.63
N LEU A 360 1.12 -0.07 -20.78
CA LEU A 360 2.12 0.92 -21.21
C LEU A 360 3.39 0.25 -21.73
N HIS A 361 3.86 -0.81 -21.08
CA HIS A 361 5.00 -1.59 -21.56
C HIS A 361 4.70 -2.32 -22.87
N PHE A 362 3.52 -2.92 -23.01
CA PHE A 362 3.10 -3.60 -24.23
C PHE A 362 3.04 -2.66 -25.44
N LEU A 363 2.53 -1.44 -25.23
CA LEU A 363 2.45 -0.41 -26.27
C LEU A 363 3.80 0.27 -26.55
N SER A 364 4.65 0.46 -25.54
CA SER A 364 5.90 1.23 -25.66
C SER A 364 7.08 0.47 -26.29
N SER A 365 6.85 -0.71 -26.88
CA SER A 365 7.80 -1.38 -27.79
C SER A 365 8.09 -0.58 -29.08
N GLU A 366 7.56 0.65 -29.17
CA GLU A 366 7.87 1.69 -30.14
C GLU A 366 9.30 2.25 -30.00
N THR A 367 10.24 1.75 -30.78
CA THR A 367 11.24 2.66 -31.37
C THR A 367 10.55 3.41 -32.51
N GLN A 368 10.26 4.70 -32.32
CA GLN A 368 9.74 5.57 -33.36
C GLN A 368 10.69 5.53 -34.55
N THR A 369 10.18 5.02 -35.66
CA THR A 369 10.84 5.08 -36.96
C THR A 369 10.15 6.21 -37.71
N GLU A 370 10.85 7.31 -37.98
CA GLU A 370 10.42 8.17 -39.09
C GLU A 370 10.60 7.31 -40.35
N VAL A 371 9.52 6.80 -40.93
CA VAL A 371 9.59 6.12 -42.23
C VAL A 371 9.78 7.21 -43.29
N ARG A 372 11.02 7.68 -43.48
CA ARG A 372 11.33 8.54 -44.62
C ARG A 372 11.31 7.68 -45.87
N GLN A 373 10.21 7.83 -46.61
CA GLN A 373 10.05 7.39 -47.99
C GLN A 373 9.89 5.87 -48.16
N TYR A 374 8.72 5.34 -47.78
CA TYR A 374 8.24 4.08 -48.37
C TYR A 374 8.03 4.33 -49.88
N GLY A 375 8.99 3.89 -50.69
CA GLY A 375 8.89 3.92 -52.14
C GLY A 375 7.82 2.93 -52.58
N GLY A 376 6.64 3.45 -52.93
CA GLY A 376 5.49 2.64 -53.30
C GLY A 376 5.82 1.50 -54.30
N CYS A 377 5.21 0.35 -54.06
CA CYS A 377 5.08 -0.83 -54.92
C CYS A 377 6.20 -1.10 -55.93
N ARG A 378 7.47 -1.01 -55.50
CA ARG A 378 8.60 -1.49 -56.31
C ARG A 378 9.43 -2.45 -55.46
N GLN A 379 9.25 -3.75 -55.75
CA GLN A 379 10.19 -4.86 -55.49
C GLN A 379 9.93 -5.85 -54.34
N THR A 380 8.71 -6.05 -53.86
CA THR A 380 8.38 -7.26 -53.06
C THR A 380 7.03 -7.85 -53.47
N ASP A 381 6.95 -9.18 -53.52
CA ASP A 381 5.84 -9.99 -54.02
C ASP A 381 4.44 -9.47 -53.65
N GLY A 382 3.78 -8.82 -54.62
CA GLY A 382 2.32 -8.82 -54.79
C GLY A 382 1.42 -7.96 -53.90
N VAL A 383 1.89 -7.32 -52.81
CA VAL A 383 1.00 -6.50 -51.93
C VAL A 383 1.42 -5.04 -51.88
N CYS A 384 0.51 -4.15 -52.34
CA CYS A 384 0.63 -2.70 -52.20
C CYS A 384 -0.03 -2.26 -50.88
N LEU A 385 0.77 -1.80 -49.91
CA LEU A 385 0.29 -1.31 -48.61
C LEU A 385 0.33 0.24 -48.58
N SER A 386 -0.68 0.85 -47.97
CA SER A 386 -0.62 2.26 -47.53
C SER A 386 0.30 2.43 -46.32
N GLU A 387 0.68 3.67 -46.01
CA GLU A 387 1.52 4.00 -44.85
C GLU A 387 0.85 3.54 -43.53
N ASP A 388 -0.45 3.77 -43.39
CA ASP A 388 -1.25 3.35 -42.22
C ASP A 388 -1.29 1.83 -42.07
N GLU A 389 -1.52 1.09 -43.17
CA GLU A 389 -1.56 -0.37 -43.16
C GLU A 389 -0.19 -0.97 -42.83
N PHE A 390 0.89 -0.36 -43.33
CA PHE A 390 2.25 -0.77 -42.99
C PHE A 390 2.55 -0.56 -41.50
N LEU A 391 2.21 0.61 -40.95
CA LEU A 391 2.42 0.93 -39.54
C LEU A 391 1.63 0.00 -38.62
N LEU A 392 0.39 -0.32 -38.98
CA LEU A 392 -0.45 -1.27 -38.25
C LEU A 392 0.17 -2.68 -38.24
N LEU A 393 0.64 -3.17 -39.39
CA LEU A 393 1.29 -4.48 -39.48
C LEU A 393 2.60 -4.52 -38.68
N LEU A 394 3.38 -3.45 -38.71
CA LEU A 394 4.62 -3.31 -37.94
C LEU A 394 4.34 -3.31 -36.42
N GLN A 395 3.33 -2.56 -35.97
CA GLN A 395 2.93 -2.53 -34.57
C GLN A 395 2.46 -3.91 -34.11
N PHE A 396 1.59 -4.57 -34.89
CA PHE A 396 1.09 -5.91 -34.56
C PHE A 396 2.22 -6.94 -34.50
N GLN A 397 3.17 -6.90 -35.43
CA GLN A 397 4.35 -7.77 -35.42
C GLN A 397 5.19 -7.59 -34.15
N ARG A 398 5.40 -6.35 -33.71
CA ARG A 398 6.10 -6.07 -32.43
C ARG A 398 5.32 -6.58 -31.23
N GLN A 399 4.00 -6.36 -31.20
CA GLN A 399 3.12 -6.87 -30.14
C GLN A 399 3.16 -8.39 -30.04
N MET A 400 3.24 -9.11 -31.17
CA MET A 400 3.35 -10.58 -31.18
C MET A 400 4.73 -11.08 -30.75
N LYS A 401 5.79 -10.30 -30.98
CA LYS A 401 7.18 -10.62 -30.62
C LYS A 401 7.48 -10.36 -29.14
N THR A 402 6.88 -9.33 -28.56
CA THR A 402 7.13 -8.90 -27.17
C THR A 402 6.48 -9.87 -26.18
N PRO A 403 7.24 -10.47 -25.24
CA PRO A 403 6.65 -11.20 -24.12
C PRO A 403 5.77 -10.26 -23.28
N SER A 404 4.54 -10.66 -22.98
CA SER A 404 3.57 -9.82 -22.29
C SER A 404 2.51 -10.64 -21.55
N ALA A 405 1.85 -10.01 -20.58
CA ALA A 405 0.62 -10.49 -19.92
C ALA A 405 -0.57 -10.54 -20.90
N PHE A 406 -0.50 -9.84 -22.04
CA PHE A 406 -1.52 -9.82 -23.06
C PHE A 406 -1.38 -11.00 -24.04
N GLN A 407 -2.49 -11.70 -24.28
CA GLN A 407 -2.60 -12.79 -25.25
C GLN A 407 -3.48 -12.35 -26.42
N LEU A 408 -3.12 -12.73 -27.64
CA LEU A 408 -3.95 -12.42 -28.81
C LEU A 408 -5.38 -12.95 -28.63
N LEU A 409 -6.35 -12.05 -28.76
CA LEU A 409 -7.79 -12.33 -28.73
C LEU A 409 -8.32 -12.41 -30.17
N TYR A 410 -8.03 -11.38 -30.98
CA TYR A 410 -8.42 -11.31 -32.39
C TYR A 410 -7.32 -10.60 -33.23
N PRO A 411 -7.03 -11.04 -34.47
CA PRO A 411 -7.69 -12.10 -35.24
C PRO A 411 -7.42 -13.52 -34.71
N SER A 412 -8.42 -14.40 -34.86
CA SER A 412 -8.27 -15.81 -34.46
C SER A 412 -7.32 -16.55 -35.40
N SER A 413 -6.36 -17.29 -34.86
CA SER A 413 -5.43 -18.11 -35.65
C SER A 413 -6.11 -19.29 -36.37
N SER A 414 -7.32 -19.66 -35.94
CA SER A 414 -8.16 -20.69 -36.58
C SER A 414 -8.92 -20.22 -37.83
N SER A 415 -8.90 -18.93 -38.16
CA SER A 415 -9.59 -18.39 -39.34
C SER A 415 -8.87 -18.80 -40.64
N SER A 416 -9.59 -19.39 -41.60
CA SER A 416 -9.02 -19.81 -42.88
C SER A 416 -8.66 -18.60 -43.74
N SER A 417 -7.43 -18.57 -44.27
CA SER A 417 -7.01 -17.59 -45.28
C SER A 417 -7.76 -17.86 -46.57
N SER A 418 -8.56 -16.90 -47.04
CA SER A 418 -9.32 -17.04 -48.28
C SER A 418 -8.40 -17.08 -49.50
N SER A 419 -8.79 -17.81 -50.55
CA SER A 419 -8.06 -17.93 -51.83
C SER A 419 -8.25 -16.71 -52.75
N GLY A 420 -8.18 -15.50 -52.20
CA GLY A 420 -8.32 -14.21 -52.88
C GLY A 420 -7.04 -13.34 -52.82
N PRO A 421 -7.07 -12.08 -53.33
CA PRO A 421 -5.94 -11.16 -53.18
C PRO A 421 -5.67 -10.88 -51.69
N LEU A 422 -4.39 -10.91 -51.30
CA LEU A 422 -3.92 -10.75 -49.92
C LEU A 422 -4.41 -9.42 -49.32
N ARG A 423 -5.33 -9.48 -48.34
CA ARG A 423 -5.76 -8.31 -47.56
C ARG A 423 -4.89 -8.15 -46.31
N VAL A 424 -4.90 -6.96 -45.71
CA VAL A 424 -4.20 -6.68 -44.44
C VAL A 424 -4.60 -7.67 -43.34
N SER A 425 -5.88 -8.04 -43.26
CA SER A 425 -6.36 -9.06 -42.32
C SER A 425 -5.72 -10.44 -42.54
N ASP A 426 -5.46 -10.83 -43.78
CA ASP A 426 -4.77 -12.10 -44.09
C ASP A 426 -3.30 -12.06 -43.64
N LEU A 427 -2.66 -10.89 -43.76
CA LEU A 427 -1.29 -10.68 -43.30
C LEU A 427 -1.19 -10.72 -41.77
N LEU A 428 -2.16 -10.15 -41.04
CA LEU A 428 -2.23 -10.28 -39.58
C LEU A 428 -2.35 -11.73 -39.12
N ILE A 429 -3.21 -12.53 -39.79
CA ILE A 429 -3.36 -13.97 -39.48
C ILE A 429 -2.06 -14.73 -39.76
N ARG A 430 -1.32 -14.37 -40.83
CA ARG A 430 0.00 -14.96 -41.12
C ARG A 430 1.02 -14.64 -40.03
N ILE A 431 1.10 -13.39 -39.60
CA ILE A 431 1.98 -12.95 -38.50
C ILE A 431 1.63 -13.72 -37.22
N SER A 432 0.35 -13.79 -36.86
CA SER A 432 -0.07 -14.44 -35.62
C SER A 432 0.28 -15.92 -35.59
N ARG A 433 -0.03 -16.66 -36.66
CA ARG A 433 0.33 -18.07 -36.81
C ARG A 433 1.81 -18.32 -36.70
N TYR A 434 2.64 -17.47 -37.32
CA TYR A 434 4.09 -17.59 -37.26
C TYR A 434 4.60 -17.53 -35.82
N TYR A 435 4.20 -16.50 -35.05
CA TYR A 435 4.67 -16.34 -33.66
C TYR A 435 4.04 -17.36 -32.69
N GLU A 436 2.81 -17.80 -32.92
CA GLU A 436 2.20 -18.91 -32.16
C GLU A 436 2.94 -20.23 -32.39
N LEU A 437 3.28 -20.56 -33.64
CA LEU A 437 4.05 -21.76 -33.97
C LEU A 437 5.46 -21.72 -33.38
N GLN A 438 6.13 -20.57 -33.40
CA GLN A 438 7.42 -20.40 -32.74
C GLN A 438 7.35 -20.66 -31.24
N ARG A 439 6.31 -20.13 -30.58
CA ARG A 439 6.10 -20.32 -29.13
C ARG A 439 5.77 -21.77 -28.78
N ASN A 440 5.07 -22.49 -29.66
CA ASN A 440 4.79 -23.91 -29.49
C ASN A 440 6.05 -24.77 -29.74
N GLN A 441 6.91 -24.40 -30.69
CA GLN A 441 8.19 -25.08 -30.95
C GLN A 441 9.18 -24.89 -29.80
N SER A 442 9.26 -23.69 -29.20
CA SER A 442 10.09 -23.47 -28.01
C SER A 442 9.64 -24.34 -26.82
N TYR A 443 8.33 -24.56 -26.67
CA TYR A 443 7.75 -25.43 -25.64
C TYR A 443 8.12 -26.91 -25.84
N ILE A 444 8.26 -27.36 -27.10
CA ILE A 444 8.64 -28.75 -27.44
C ILE A 444 10.15 -28.98 -27.27
N THR A 445 10.98 -27.96 -27.48
CA THR A 445 12.43 -28.04 -27.22
C THR A 445 12.77 -28.05 -25.73
N ASP A 446 12.02 -27.34 -24.88
CA ASP A 446 12.15 -27.45 -23.42
C ASP A 446 11.77 -28.86 -22.92
N GLU A 447 10.71 -29.49 -23.46
CA GLU A 447 10.38 -30.89 -23.13
C GLU A 447 11.45 -31.93 -23.57
N SER A 448 12.30 -31.57 -24.53
CA SER A 448 13.37 -32.44 -25.04
C SER A 448 14.67 -32.33 -24.23
N GLU A 449 14.92 -31.18 -23.59
CA GLU A 449 16.05 -30.97 -22.68
C GLU A 449 15.68 -31.24 -21.20
N GLU A 450 14.39 -31.26 -20.85
CA GLU A 450 13.86 -31.57 -19.51
C GLU A 450 13.60 -33.06 -19.23
N ARG A 451 14.10 -34.00 -20.05
CA ARG A 451 14.09 -35.44 -19.66
C ARG A 451 15.09 -35.81 -18.56
N THR A 452 15.73 -34.84 -17.90
CA THR A 452 16.64 -35.12 -16.78
C THR A 452 16.47 -34.30 -15.51
N ASN A 453 15.50 -33.40 -15.36
CA ASN A 453 15.18 -32.82 -14.05
C ASN A 453 13.68 -32.56 -13.93
N GLN A 454 13.08 -33.05 -12.83
CA GLN A 454 11.67 -32.93 -12.52
C GLN A 454 11.31 -31.49 -12.14
N GLU A 455 10.51 -30.80 -12.96
CA GLU A 455 9.74 -29.63 -12.54
C GLU A 455 8.36 -30.04 -12.01
N PRO A 456 7.90 -29.51 -10.85
CA PRO A 456 6.55 -29.74 -10.35
C PRO A 456 5.60 -28.54 -10.54
N ALA A 457 4.43 -28.90 -11.06
CA ALA A 457 3.12 -28.23 -11.04
C ALA A 457 2.88 -27.07 -10.05
N LEU A 458 2.44 -25.92 -10.57
CA LEU A 458 1.83 -24.83 -9.79
C LEU A 458 0.35 -25.12 -9.48
N SER A 459 0.07 -25.42 -8.22
CA SER A 459 -1.26 -25.39 -7.60
C SER A 459 -1.41 -24.13 -6.74
N SER A 460 -2.63 -23.61 -6.69
CA SER A 460 -3.03 -22.44 -5.92
C SER A 460 -3.00 -22.67 -4.41
N SER A 461 -2.61 -21.62 -3.70
CA SER A 461 -2.73 -21.38 -2.25
C SER A 461 -1.86 -22.24 -1.31
N GLN A 462 -1.05 -21.52 -0.52
CA GLN A 462 -0.08 -21.96 0.50
C GLN A 462 1.33 -22.21 -0.05
N ASP A 463 2.27 -21.38 0.45
CA ASP A 463 3.70 -21.65 0.61
C ASP A 463 4.32 -22.71 -0.34
N LEU A 464 4.38 -22.39 -1.63
CA LEU A 464 5.26 -23.08 -2.56
C LEU A 464 6.35 -22.09 -2.96
N SER A 465 7.60 -22.44 -2.68
CA SER A 465 8.80 -21.64 -2.89
C SER A 465 8.93 -21.26 -4.36
N GLU A 466 8.36 -20.11 -4.73
CA GLU A 466 8.89 -19.31 -5.82
C GLU A 466 10.39 -19.13 -5.57
N GLY A 467 11.22 -19.25 -6.60
CA GLY A 467 12.68 -19.17 -6.47
C GLY A 467 13.15 -17.95 -5.65
N PRO A 468 14.44 -17.88 -5.27
CA PRO A 468 14.93 -16.89 -4.32
C PRO A 468 14.53 -15.46 -4.72
N CYS A 469 14.21 -14.60 -3.75
CA CYS A 469 13.88 -13.19 -4.00
C CYS A 469 15.05 -12.45 -4.70
N VAL A 470 15.00 -12.35 -6.04
CA VAL A 470 16.08 -11.80 -6.89
C VAL A 470 16.07 -10.27 -6.95
N ASP A 471 14.91 -9.63 -6.71
CA ASP A 471 14.75 -8.17 -6.73
C ASP A 471 13.96 -7.67 -5.50
N PRO A 472 14.64 -7.36 -4.37
CA PRO A 472 14.00 -7.01 -3.11
C PRO A 472 13.50 -5.55 -3.07
N LEU A 473 13.05 -5.03 -4.21
CA LEU A 473 12.49 -3.68 -4.32
C LEU A 473 10.97 -3.67 -4.17
N LEU A 474 10.46 -2.55 -3.68
CA LEU A 474 9.02 -2.29 -3.66
C LEU A 474 8.62 -1.65 -4.98
N ARG A 475 7.51 -2.13 -5.54
CA ARG A 475 6.84 -1.54 -6.70
C ARG A 475 6.10 -0.28 -6.32
N GLN A 476 5.41 -0.28 -5.18
CA GLN A 476 4.63 0.83 -4.66
C GLN A 476 4.30 0.67 -3.17
N ILE A 477 4.04 1.79 -2.48
CA ILE A 477 3.48 1.79 -1.11
C ILE A 477 2.06 2.36 -1.16
N TYR A 478 1.06 1.51 -0.99
CA TYR A 478 -0.34 1.92 -0.92
C TYR A 478 -0.73 2.31 0.50
N SER A 479 -1.53 3.38 0.63
CA SER A 479 -1.98 3.88 1.94
C SER A 479 -3.41 4.41 1.92
N ASP A 480 -4.09 4.28 3.06
CA ASP A 480 -5.44 4.82 3.30
C ASP A 480 -5.50 5.47 4.70
N PRO A 481 -5.79 6.78 4.83
CA PRO A 481 -5.96 7.73 3.72
C PRO A 481 -4.66 7.85 2.89
N PRO A 482 -4.73 8.27 1.61
CA PRO A 482 -3.56 8.40 0.76
C PRO A 482 -2.51 9.35 1.35
N LEU A 483 -1.29 8.85 1.53
CA LEU A 483 -0.15 9.63 1.98
C LEU A 483 0.58 10.28 0.80
N THR A 484 0.87 11.57 0.92
CA THR A 484 1.79 12.26 -0.01
C THR A 484 3.22 12.03 0.48
N LEU A 485 3.92 11.09 -0.16
CA LEU A 485 5.30 10.76 0.18
C LEU A 485 6.26 11.83 -0.36
N THR A 486 7.23 12.22 0.47
CA THR A 486 8.33 13.13 0.14
C THR A 486 9.67 12.44 0.39
N PRO A 487 10.52 12.25 -0.64
CA PRO A 487 10.23 12.50 -2.06
C PRO A 487 9.10 11.59 -2.59
N PRO A 488 8.54 11.87 -3.79
CA PRO A 488 7.60 10.94 -4.44
C PRO A 488 8.18 9.53 -4.51
N PHE A 489 7.32 8.52 -4.49
CA PHE A 489 7.76 7.13 -4.40
C PHE A 489 8.68 6.76 -5.58
N SER A 490 9.80 6.11 -5.25
CA SER A 490 10.74 5.54 -6.20
C SER A 490 11.31 4.26 -5.59
N PRO A 491 11.30 3.11 -6.30
CA PRO A 491 11.81 1.85 -5.75
C PRO A 491 13.23 1.95 -5.15
N GLN A 492 14.06 2.89 -5.64
CA GLN A 492 15.42 3.09 -5.19
C GLN A 492 15.55 3.87 -3.86
N VAL A 493 14.53 4.64 -3.48
CA VAL A 493 14.51 5.44 -2.25
C VAL A 493 13.95 4.61 -1.10
N LYS A 494 14.72 4.52 -0.01
CA LYS A 494 14.40 3.69 1.17
C LYS A 494 13.83 4.49 2.34
N GLU A 495 13.85 5.81 2.30
CA GLU A 495 13.31 6.68 3.35
C GLU A 495 12.32 7.69 2.79
N TYR A 496 11.12 7.73 3.37
CA TYR A 496 10.05 8.62 2.99
C TYR A 496 9.52 9.39 4.18
N ARG A 497 9.02 10.60 3.91
CA ARG A 497 8.30 11.43 4.88
C ARG A 497 6.89 11.71 4.38
N ALA A 498 5.93 11.75 5.27
CA ALA A 498 4.56 12.17 4.98
C ALA A 498 4.05 13.04 6.13
N GLU A 499 3.30 14.08 5.80
CA GLU A 499 2.64 14.96 6.78
C GLU A 499 1.13 14.72 6.72
N VAL A 500 0.50 14.63 7.90
CA VAL A 500 -0.94 14.40 8.03
C VAL A 500 -1.55 15.36 9.05
N THR A 501 -2.80 15.71 8.81
CA THR A 501 -3.56 16.63 9.68
C THR A 501 -3.77 16.05 11.08
N PHE A 502 -4.09 16.92 12.03
CA PHE A 502 -4.44 16.53 13.39
C PHE A 502 -5.50 15.42 13.46
N ASP A 503 -6.52 15.39 12.59
CA ASP A 503 -7.61 14.40 12.69
C ASP A 503 -7.23 13.01 12.14
N THR A 504 -6.10 12.88 11.44
CA THR A 504 -5.60 11.59 10.92
C THR A 504 -4.94 10.77 12.02
N VAL A 505 -5.76 10.08 12.83
CA VAL A 505 -5.29 9.24 13.96
C VAL A 505 -4.79 7.86 13.55
N MET A 506 -5.09 7.42 12.32
CA MET A 506 -4.74 6.10 11.81
C MET A 506 -4.36 6.19 10.33
N VAL A 507 -3.44 5.32 9.91
CA VAL A 507 -3.14 5.09 8.49
C VAL A 507 -3.01 3.59 8.27
N ARG A 508 -3.67 3.08 7.24
CA ARG A 508 -3.52 1.71 6.77
C ARG A 508 -2.48 1.67 5.65
N ILE A 509 -1.53 0.74 5.71
CA ILE A 509 -0.46 0.63 4.71
C ILE A 509 -0.42 -0.78 4.12
N ARG A 510 -0.28 -0.86 2.80
CA ARG A 510 -0.02 -2.09 2.04
C ARG A 510 1.12 -1.86 1.03
N PRO A 511 2.33 -2.34 1.30
CA PRO A 511 3.42 -2.28 0.33
C PRO A 511 3.33 -3.45 -0.66
N GLN A 512 3.68 -3.19 -1.92
CA GLN A 512 3.69 -4.21 -2.98
C GLN A 512 5.12 -4.43 -3.48
N PRO A 513 5.66 -5.66 -3.42
CA PRO A 513 6.99 -5.97 -3.98
C PRO A 513 6.97 -6.00 -5.52
N VAL A 514 8.13 -5.78 -6.13
CA VAL A 514 8.31 -5.93 -7.59
C VAL A 514 8.24 -7.40 -7.98
N SER A 515 9.02 -8.26 -7.31
CA SER A 515 8.99 -9.71 -7.53
C SER A 515 7.93 -10.38 -6.67
N SER A 516 7.15 -11.30 -7.26
CA SER A 516 6.16 -12.11 -6.53
C SER A 516 6.81 -13.05 -5.51
N ALA A 517 8.08 -13.40 -5.71
CA ALA A 517 8.82 -14.29 -4.82
C ALA A 517 9.21 -13.63 -3.49
N CYS A 518 9.31 -12.29 -3.50
CA CYS A 518 9.64 -11.52 -2.31
C CYS A 518 8.41 -11.36 -1.41
N ARG A 519 8.60 -11.53 -0.10
CA ARG A 519 7.55 -11.27 0.90
C ARG A 519 7.77 -9.91 1.55
N VAL A 520 6.70 -9.33 2.06
CA VAL A 520 6.72 -8.05 2.76
C VAL A 520 6.17 -8.24 4.17
N HIS A 521 6.90 -7.72 5.15
CA HIS A 521 6.48 -7.71 6.54
C HIS A 521 6.59 -6.30 7.11
N LEU A 522 5.63 -5.95 7.94
CA LEU A 522 5.51 -4.64 8.55
C LEU A 522 6.03 -4.64 10.00
N ASP A 523 7.00 -3.78 10.30
CA ASP A 523 7.79 -3.60 11.53
C ASP A 523 8.58 -4.82 12.04
N GLU A 524 7.94 -5.98 12.09
CA GLU A 524 8.48 -7.21 12.65
C GLU A 524 8.82 -8.19 11.52
N HIS A 525 9.79 -9.08 11.73
CA HIS A 525 10.24 -10.06 10.72
C HIS A 525 9.11 -10.98 10.22
N ARG A 526 8.10 -11.21 11.05
CA ARG A 526 6.87 -11.95 10.71
C ARG A 526 5.62 -11.08 10.86
N GLY A 527 5.79 -9.76 10.71
CA GLY A 527 4.70 -8.81 10.72
C GLY A 527 3.72 -9.06 9.57
N PRO A 528 2.51 -8.50 9.63
CA PRO A 528 1.53 -8.67 8.56
C PRO A 528 2.00 -8.00 7.26
N ARG A 529 1.48 -8.45 6.11
CA ARG A 529 1.73 -7.80 4.80
C ARG A 529 1.03 -6.44 4.66
N MET A 530 0.09 -6.17 5.54
CA MET A 530 -0.72 -4.95 5.60
C MET A 530 -1.15 -4.71 7.04
N ALA A 531 -1.12 -3.46 7.50
CA ALA A 531 -1.55 -3.12 8.85
C ALA A 531 -2.17 -1.73 8.95
N ASN A 532 -3.08 -1.59 9.92
CA ASN A 532 -3.64 -0.37 10.44
C ASN A 532 -2.73 0.18 11.55
N TYR A 533 -2.15 1.36 11.32
CA TYR A 533 -1.20 2.01 12.22
C TYR A 533 -1.81 3.20 12.95
N PRO A 534 -1.71 3.27 14.28
CA PRO A 534 -2.02 4.49 15.01
C PRO A 534 -0.90 5.51 14.80
N VAL A 535 -1.29 6.72 14.40
CA VAL A 535 -0.38 7.84 14.19
C VAL A 535 -0.51 8.79 15.38
N GLY A 536 0.48 8.74 16.28
CA GLY A 536 0.56 9.66 17.41
C GLY A 536 0.97 11.06 16.96
N LEU A 537 0.70 12.08 17.78
CA LEU A 537 1.18 13.44 17.53
C LEU A 537 2.71 13.47 17.37
N GLY A 538 3.21 14.25 16.42
CA GLY A 538 4.64 14.29 16.09
C GLY A 538 5.05 13.14 15.17
N ASN A 539 6.27 12.63 15.36
CA ASN A 539 6.87 11.66 14.44
C ASN A 539 6.49 10.21 14.79
N SER A 540 5.79 9.55 13.87
CA SER A 540 5.59 8.10 13.85
C SER A 540 6.51 7.45 12.81
N ARG A 541 6.97 6.23 13.09
CA ARG A 541 7.84 5.46 12.18
C ARG A 541 7.17 4.14 11.82
N ILE A 542 7.11 3.85 10.52
CA ILE A 542 6.65 2.57 9.97
C ILE A 542 7.81 1.96 9.20
N SER A 543 8.17 0.71 9.52
CA SER A 543 9.25 -0.01 8.83
C SER A 543 8.65 -1.10 7.96
N ILE A 544 9.07 -1.18 6.71
CA ILE A 544 8.63 -2.16 5.73
C ILE A 544 9.82 -3.03 5.38
N LEU A 545 9.74 -4.32 5.70
CA LEU A 545 10.79 -5.30 5.51
C LEU A 545 10.45 -6.14 4.28
N VAL A 546 11.30 -6.12 3.27
CA VAL A 546 11.23 -7.03 2.12
C VAL A 546 12.14 -8.22 2.42
N THR A 547 11.57 -9.42 2.43
CA THR A 547 12.23 -10.63 2.89
C THR A 547 12.21 -11.73 1.84
N ASP A 548 13.24 -12.55 1.89
CA ASP A 548 13.29 -13.84 1.21
C ASP A 548 12.82 -14.93 2.19
N ASP A 549 11.77 -15.65 1.83
CA ASP A 549 11.12 -16.67 2.67
C ASP A 549 11.24 -18.03 1.97
N ASP A 550 12.49 -18.43 1.73
CA ASP A 550 12.89 -19.69 1.09
C ASP A 550 12.71 -20.90 2.06
N GLY A 551 11.54 -21.00 2.69
CA GLY A 551 11.19 -22.09 3.62
C GLY A 551 12.00 -22.11 4.93
N LYS A 552 12.77 -21.06 5.24
CA LYS A 552 13.61 -20.96 6.44
C LYS A 552 12.78 -20.58 7.68
N PRO A 553 13.19 -21.02 8.89
CA PRO A 553 12.48 -20.68 10.12
C PRO A 553 12.55 -19.20 10.51
N GLU A 554 13.43 -18.39 9.92
CA GLU A 554 13.40 -16.94 10.05
C GLU A 554 13.54 -16.28 8.66
N PRO A 555 12.62 -15.37 8.27
CA PRO A 555 12.70 -14.66 7.00
C PRO A 555 13.98 -13.81 6.96
N VAL A 556 14.73 -13.90 5.85
CA VAL A 556 15.94 -13.10 5.68
C VAL A 556 15.55 -11.72 5.15
N VAL A 557 15.85 -10.68 5.92
CA VAL A 557 15.55 -9.29 5.51
C VAL A 557 16.55 -8.84 4.45
N MET A 558 16.04 -8.61 3.25
CA MET A 558 16.84 -8.22 2.08
C MET A 558 16.89 -6.69 1.93
N THR A 559 15.78 -5.99 2.20
CA THR A 559 15.71 -4.53 2.12
C THR A 559 14.69 -3.98 3.12
N ILE A 560 14.96 -2.79 3.67
CA ILE A 560 14.04 -2.09 4.58
C ILE A 560 13.71 -0.72 4.00
N TYR A 561 12.42 -0.40 3.90
CA TYR A 561 11.91 0.94 3.63
C TYR A 561 11.35 1.53 4.93
N THR A 562 11.56 2.82 5.16
CA THR A 562 11.05 3.52 6.33
C THR A 562 10.16 4.67 5.90
N VAL A 563 8.91 4.69 6.38
CA VAL A 563 7.98 5.81 6.22
C VAL A 563 7.86 6.52 7.56
N ARG A 564 8.27 7.80 7.60
CA ARG A 564 8.11 8.69 8.75
C ARG A 564 6.86 9.54 8.55
N VAL A 565 5.86 9.33 9.38
CA VAL A 565 4.59 10.08 9.32
C VAL A 565 4.61 11.12 10.43
N TYR A 566 4.62 12.39 10.06
CA TYR A 566 4.49 13.51 10.99
C TYR A 566 3.01 13.92 11.08
N ARG A 567 2.42 13.78 12.27
CA ARG A 567 1.05 14.24 12.53
C ARG A 567 1.08 15.58 13.25
N GLU A 568 0.43 16.55 12.64
CA GLU A 568 0.34 17.91 13.18
C GLU A 568 -0.39 17.95 14.52
N SER A 569 0.01 18.92 15.36
CA SER A 569 -0.76 19.28 16.56
C SER A 569 -2.04 20.02 16.18
N ARG A 570 -2.97 20.21 17.14
CA ARG A 570 -4.17 21.02 16.88
C ARG A 570 -3.75 22.42 16.37
N PRO A 571 -4.35 22.91 15.27
CA PRO A 571 -4.11 24.28 14.83
C PRO A 571 -4.43 25.25 15.96
N SER A 572 -3.49 26.14 16.29
CA SER A 572 -3.62 27.08 17.40
C SER A 572 -3.44 28.51 16.91
N LEU A 573 -4.37 29.39 17.25
CA LEU A 573 -4.25 30.81 16.98
C LEU A 573 -3.84 31.54 18.26
N PRO A 574 -2.70 32.26 18.28
CA PRO A 574 -2.37 33.12 19.40
C PRO A 574 -3.44 34.18 19.58
N MET A 575 -4.06 34.18 20.76
CA MET A 575 -5.17 35.08 21.05
C MET A 575 -4.66 36.42 21.60
N PHE A 576 -5.12 37.51 20.99
CA PHE A 576 -4.93 38.89 21.45
C PHE A 576 -6.31 39.55 21.57
N GLY A 577 -6.69 40.04 22.76
CA GLY A 577 -7.95 40.77 22.99
C GLY A 577 -9.13 39.94 23.52
N ASP A 578 -10.35 40.39 23.21
CA ASP A 578 -11.61 39.79 23.70
C ASP A 578 -11.79 38.37 23.16
N HIS A 579 -12.10 37.44 24.06
CA HIS A 579 -12.27 36.03 23.74
C HIS A 579 -13.38 35.41 24.58
N VAL A 580 -14.02 34.37 24.06
CA VAL A 580 -14.92 33.51 24.82
C VAL A 580 -14.12 32.37 25.43
N THR A 581 -14.39 32.03 26.68
CA THR A 581 -13.88 30.79 27.27
C THR A 581 -14.82 29.67 26.85
N CYS A 582 -14.30 28.69 26.11
CA CYS A 582 -15.04 27.49 25.75
C CYS A 582 -14.62 26.33 26.66
N GLY A 583 -15.54 25.43 26.97
CA GLY A 583 -15.22 24.20 27.69
C GLY A 583 -15.85 22.96 27.08
N PHE A 584 -15.21 21.82 27.33
CA PHE A 584 -15.65 20.53 26.79
C PHE A 584 -15.23 19.38 27.71
N VAL A 585 -16.04 18.33 27.71
CA VAL A 585 -15.83 17.12 28.53
C VAL A 585 -15.44 15.93 27.64
N GLN A 586 -16.04 15.84 26.45
CA GLN A 586 -15.81 14.77 25.48
C GLN A 586 -15.80 15.31 24.05
N ASP A 587 -15.08 14.65 23.16
CA ASP A 587 -15.02 14.97 21.74
C ASP A 587 -16.17 14.25 20.99
N CYS A 588 -16.72 14.90 19.97
CA CYS A 588 -17.88 14.37 19.24
C CYS A 588 -17.56 13.14 18.37
N GLY A 589 -16.29 12.86 18.09
CA GLY A 589 -15.86 11.65 17.38
C GLY A 589 -15.96 10.36 18.22
N LEU A 590 -16.05 10.47 19.55
CA LEU A 590 -16.15 9.33 20.45
C LEU A 590 -17.01 9.67 21.68
N PRO A 591 -18.36 9.65 21.56
CA PRO A 591 -19.26 10.06 22.63
C PRO A 591 -19.35 9.02 23.76
N VAL A 592 -18.44 9.13 24.73
CA VAL A 592 -18.35 8.27 25.93
C VAL A 592 -19.56 8.43 26.86
N GLN A 593 -20.10 9.64 26.98
CA GLN A 593 -21.27 9.96 27.79
C GLN A 593 -22.40 10.45 26.89
N PRO A 594 -23.29 9.56 26.42
CA PRO A 594 -24.34 9.95 25.48
C PRO A 594 -25.34 10.97 26.06
N GLY A 595 -25.48 11.04 27.39
CA GLY A 595 -26.35 12.02 28.07
C GLY A 595 -25.72 13.39 28.32
N ARG A 596 -24.47 13.62 27.90
CA ARG A 596 -23.79 14.92 28.02
C ARG A 596 -23.46 15.47 26.63
N PRO A 597 -23.39 16.80 26.46
CA PRO A 597 -22.94 17.38 25.21
C PRO A 597 -21.49 16.97 24.88
N CYS A 598 -21.18 16.96 23.58
CA CYS A 598 -19.83 16.79 23.07
C CYS A 598 -19.34 18.09 22.40
N GLY A 599 -18.03 18.23 22.24
CA GLY A 599 -17.43 19.40 21.60
C GLY A 599 -17.40 20.63 22.50
N LEU A 600 -16.93 21.74 21.94
CA LEU A 600 -16.74 23.01 22.62
C LEU A 600 -18.08 23.69 22.93
N GLN A 601 -18.24 24.17 24.15
CA GLN A 601 -19.42 24.92 24.59
C GLN A 601 -19.02 26.23 25.27
N PRO A 602 -19.76 27.34 25.06
CA PRO A 602 -19.52 28.58 25.78
C PRO A 602 -19.59 28.38 27.30
N LEU A 603 -18.57 28.84 28.00
CA LEU A 603 -18.49 28.78 29.45
C LEU A 603 -18.75 30.19 30.02
N ILE A 604 -19.81 30.33 30.81
CA ILE A 604 -19.98 31.52 31.65
C ILE A 604 -19.05 31.33 32.85
N ARG A 605 -17.99 32.14 32.94
CA ARG A 605 -17.07 32.15 34.09
C ARG A 605 -17.85 32.57 35.35
N THR A 606 -18.36 31.61 36.10
CA THR A 606 -18.65 31.79 37.52
C THR A 606 -17.32 31.84 38.27
N GLN A 607 -17.15 32.78 39.20
CA GLN A 607 -15.91 33.06 39.94
C GLN A 607 -15.03 31.83 40.20
N SER A 608 -13.73 31.95 39.92
CA SER A 608 -12.74 30.93 40.24
C SER A 608 -12.79 30.60 41.72
N SER A 609 -13.12 29.35 42.05
CA SER A 609 -13.09 28.87 43.44
C SER A 609 -11.69 29.06 44.01
N LEU A 610 -11.60 29.80 45.12
CA LEU A 610 -10.37 29.99 45.89
C LEU A 610 -10.00 28.77 46.74
N GLN A 611 -10.81 27.70 46.71
CA GLN A 611 -10.59 26.52 47.54
C GLN A 611 -9.77 25.46 46.79
N THR A 612 -8.80 24.88 47.50
CA THR A 612 -8.03 23.73 47.02
C THR A 612 -8.92 22.48 46.99
N CYS A 613 -8.79 21.67 45.94
CA CYS A 613 -9.54 20.42 45.84
C CYS A 613 -9.20 19.49 47.00
N SER A 614 -10.22 18.83 47.57
CA SER A 614 -10.04 17.87 48.66
C SER A 614 -9.50 16.51 48.18
N SER A 615 -9.68 16.18 46.90
CA SER A 615 -9.25 14.90 46.30
C SER A 615 -8.98 15.05 44.80
N GLY A 616 -8.26 14.10 44.19
CA GLY A 616 -7.82 14.09 42.78
C GLY A 616 -8.86 13.60 41.76
N HIS A 617 -10.00 13.05 42.17
CA HIS A 617 -11.06 12.58 41.24
C HIS A 617 -12.16 13.62 41.02
N VAL A 618 -11.97 14.87 41.48
CA VAL A 618 -13.02 15.90 41.37
C VAL A 618 -13.40 16.10 39.90
N PRO A 619 -14.71 16.09 39.56
CA PRO A 619 -15.16 16.33 38.19
C PRO A 619 -14.65 17.67 37.65
N GLY A 620 -14.39 17.70 36.35
CA GLY A 620 -13.91 18.88 35.66
C GLY A 620 -14.14 18.80 34.16
N ARG A 621 -13.61 19.80 33.47
CA ARG A 621 -13.70 19.95 32.01
C ARG A 621 -12.44 20.60 31.48
N TRP A 622 -12.15 20.36 30.22
CA TRP A 622 -11.13 21.15 29.52
C TRP A 622 -11.70 22.52 29.19
N VAL A 623 -10.91 23.57 29.39
CA VAL A 623 -11.23 24.95 29.03
C VAL A 623 -10.17 25.49 28.09
N VAL A 624 -10.60 26.26 27.10
CA VAL A 624 -9.74 26.84 26.07
C VAL A 624 -10.30 28.19 25.62
N PRO A 625 -9.49 29.24 25.49
CA PRO A 625 -9.95 30.51 24.94
C PRO A 625 -10.12 30.41 23.42
N CYS A 626 -11.22 30.93 22.89
CA CYS A 626 -11.52 30.93 21.45
C CYS A 626 -12.20 32.24 21.03
N LEU A 627 -12.22 32.52 19.72
CA LEU A 627 -13.13 33.54 19.16
C LEU A 627 -14.57 33.01 19.09
N SER A 628 -14.74 31.71 18.79
CA SER A 628 -16.05 31.05 18.80
C SER A 628 -15.93 29.61 19.26
N CYS A 629 -16.85 29.18 20.13
CA CYS A 629 -16.93 27.77 20.54
C CYS A 629 -17.49 26.86 19.44
N SER A 630 -18.02 27.40 18.33
CA SER A 630 -18.50 26.59 17.20
C SER A 630 -17.40 26.16 16.23
N ASP A 631 -16.23 26.82 16.25
CA ASP A 631 -15.10 26.52 15.36
C ASP A 631 -13.82 26.32 16.17
N ASN A 632 -13.39 25.06 16.26
CA ASN A 632 -12.22 24.66 17.03
C ASN A 632 -10.90 25.26 16.51
N ARG A 633 -10.84 25.73 15.27
CA ARG A 633 -9.66 26.37 14.67
C ARG A 633 -9.45 27.77 15.21
N THR A 634 -10.47 28.35 15.85
CA THR A 634 -10.42 29.70 16.43
C THR A 634 -9.89 29.73 17.86
N CYS A 635 -9.45 28.59 18.39
CA CYS A 635 -9.04 28.42 19.76
C CYS A 635 -7.51 28.47 19.92
N ASP A 636 -7.05 28.98 21.07
CA ASP A 636 -5.64 28.87 21.46
C ASP A 636 -5.40 27.58 22.24
N TRP A 637 -5.19 26.48 21.52
CA TRP A 637 -4.92 25.16 22.09
C TRP A 637 -3.59 25.09 22.87
N ARG A 638 -2.74 26.12 22.84
CA ARG A 638 -1.55 26.22 23.70
C ARG A 638 -1.92 26.59 25.14
N GLU A 639 -3.03 27.29 25.33
CA GLU A 639 -3.56 27.76 26.62
C GLU A 639 -4.67 26.84 27.19
N VAL A 640 -4.87 25.67 26.59
CA VAL A 640 -5.87 24.71 27.05
C VAL A 640 -5.52 24.15 28.43
N ALA A 641 -6.47 24.17 29.35
CA ALA A 641 -6.26 23.75 30.73
C ALA A 641 -7.38 22.85 31.23
N TRP A 642 -7.06 21.93 32.15
CA TRP A 642 -8.06 21.15 32.86
C TRP A 642 -8.55 21.94 34.07
N GLN A 643 -9.86 22.20 34.14
CA GLN A 643 -10.50 22.98 35.18
C GLN A 643 -11.48 22.09 35.95
N PRO A 644 -11.21 21.76 37.23
CA PRO A 644 -12.21 21.17 38.12
C PRO A 644 -13.40 22.11 38.33
N ASP A 645 -14.60 21.55 38.53
CA ASP A 645 -15.85 22.32 38.52
C ASP A 645 -15.97 23.33 39.68
N SER A 646 -15.38 23.06 40.85
CA SER A 646 -15.59 23.85 42.07
C SER A 646 -14.35 24.10 42.92
N CYS A 647 -13.15 23.79 42.42
CA CYS A 647 -11.89 23.91 43.15
C CYS A 647 -10.71 23.97 42.17
N TYR A 648 -9.49 24.09 42.70
CA TYR A 648 -8.26 23.95 41.92
C TYR A 648 -7.27 23.00 42.57
N HIS A 649 -6.43 22.37 41.75
CA HIS A 649 -5.28 21.60 42.21
C HIS A 649 -4.04 22.51 42.25
N PRO A 650 -3.46 22.78 43.42
CA PRO A 650 -2.25 23.59 43.49
C PRO A 650 -1.07 22.84 42.87
N LEU A 651 -0.29 23.54 42.04
CA LEU A 651 1.03 23.10 41.59
C LEU A 651 1.98 23.05 42.79
N VAL A 652 2.81 22.01 42.88
CA VAL A 652 3.78 21.87 43.96
C VAL A 652 5.13 22.38 43.48
N ASP A 653 5.57 23.50 44.04
CA ASP A 653 6.88 24.06 43.72
C ASP A 653 7.99 23.09 44.11
N ARG A 654 9.09 23.12 43.36
CA ARG A 654 10.17 22.14 43.51
C ARG A 654 10.73 22.04 44.95
N PRO A 655 11.03 23.14 45.67
CA PRO A 655 11.53 23.02 47.05
C PRO A 655 10.52 22.33 47.98
N LEU A 656 9.23 22.63 47.83
CA LEU A 656 8.16 21.99 48.59
C LEU A 656 7.99 20.52 48.22
N LEU A 657 8.18 20.18 46.93
CA LEU A 657 8.15 18.80 46.46
C LEU A 657 9.33 17.99 47.01
N GLN A 658 10.53 18.57 47.03
CA GLN A 658 11.73 17.95 47.59
C GLN A 658 11.58 17.70 49.09
N ASP A 659 11.13 18.70 49.86
CA ASP A 659 10.84 18.58 51.29
C ASP A 659 9.76 17.52 51.56
N CYS A 660 8.66 17.56 50.81
CA CYS A 660 7.60 16.56 50.89
C CYS A 660 8.10 15.12 50.68
N LEU A 661 9.08 14.92 49.79
CA LEU A 661 9.59 13.60 49.41
C LEU A 661 10.82 13.16 50.20
N THR A 662 11.36 14.00 51.07
CA THR A 662 12.45 13.64 51.97
C THR A 662 12.08 12.39 52.77
N ASP A 663 12.97 11.41 52.74
CA ASP A 663 12.88 10.08 53.35
C ASP A 663 11.69 9.22 52.90
N ARG A 664 10.98 9.62 51.82
CA ARG A 664 9.86 8.86 51.28
C ARG A 664 10.29 7.77 50.31
N LYS A 665 9.54 6.66 50.34
CA LYS A 665 9.61 5.55 49.38
C LYS A 665 8.34 5.50 48.57
N VAL A 666 8.42 5.77 47.26
CA VAL A 666 7.28 5.80 46.34
C VAL A 666 7.32 4.58 45.42
N LEU A 667 6.39 3.67 45.61
CA LEU A 667 6.30 2.39 44.91
C LEU A 667 5.22 2.49 43.85
N PHE A 668 5.57 2.35 42.57
CA PHE A 668 4.64 2.32 41.45
C PHE A 668 4.38 0.88 40.99
N ILE A 669 3.11 0.52 40.77
CA ILE A 669 2.72 -0.73 40.11
C ILE A 669 1.68 -0.45 39.04
N GLY A 670 2.05 -0.70 37.79
CA GLY A 670 1.15 -0.42 36.68
C GLY A 670 1.74 -0.63 35.29
N ASP A 671 1.02 -0.13 34.29
CA ASP A 671 1.46 -0.21 32.90
C ASP A 671 2.37 0.96 32.52
N SER A 672 2.75 1.04 31.25
CA SER A 672 3.60 2.10 30.71
C SER A 672 3.07 3.52 30.95
N THR A 673 1.75 3.72 31.11
CA THR A 673 1.17 5.04 31.40
C THR A 673 1.35 5.44 32.86
N ASN A 674 1.33 4.47 33.78
CA ASN A 674 1.68 4.71 35.18
C ASN A 674 3.18 4.99 35.34
N ARG A 675 4.02 4.33 34.54
CA ARG A 675 5.45 4.65 34.44
C ARG A 675 5.70 6.09 33.95
N GLY A 676 4.86 6.61 33.05
CA GLY A 676 4.93 8.01 32.62
C GLY A 676 4.78 9.00 33.77
N MET A 677 3.88 8.73 34.73
CA MET A 677 3.73 9.54 35.95
C MET A 677 4.94 9.44 36.87
N MET A 678 5.54 8.25 36.97
CA MET A 678 6.77 8.03 37.73
C MET A 678 7.93 8.87 37.16
N TYR A 679 8.16 8.82 35.85
CA TYR A 679 9.22 9.60 35.23
C TYR A 679 8.98 11.11 35.37
N PHE A 680 7.73 11.56 35.28
CA PHE A 680 7.38 12.96 35.53
C PHE A 680 7.72 13.38 36.97
N LEU A 681 7.40 12.55 37.97
CA LEU A 681 7.80 12.79 39.37
C LEU A 681 9.33 12.89 39.50
N MET A 682 10.07 11.93 38.93
CA MET A 682 11.53 11.89 39.00
C MET A 682 12.16 13.15 38.42
N GLU A 683 11.72 13.56 37.23
CA GLU A 683 12.17 14.78 36.56
C GLU A 683 11.86 16.03 37.40
N ARG A 684 10.63 16.16 37.92
CA ARG A 684 10.20 17.33 38.70
C ARG A 684 10.99 17.52 40.00
N VAL A 685 11.50 16.44 40.59
CA VAL A 685 12.30 16.45 41.81
C VAL A 685 13.78 16.76 41.52
N ASN A 686 14.36 16.09 40.52
CA ASN A 686 15.79 16.16 40.21
C ASN A 686 16.17 17.19 39.13
N SER A 687 15.23 17.97 38.59
CA SER A 687 15.36 18.87 37.41
C SER A 687 15.69 18.23 36.07
N SER A 688 16.39 17.09 36.06
CA SER A 688 16.64 16.29 34.88
C SER A 688 16.23 14.85 35.16
N LEU A 689 15.77 14.15 34.12
CA LEU A 689 15.67 12.70 34.17
C LEU A 689 17.00 12.13 33.67
N GLU A 690 17.82 11.59 34.56
CA GLU A 690 19.14 11.03 34.21
C GLU A 690 19.02 9.58 33.73
N ASP A 691 18.09 8.82 34.31
CA ASP A 691 17.85 7.42 33.98
C ASP A 691 16.48 7.19 33.34
N TRP A 692 16.47 6.56 32.17
CA TRP A 692 15.27 6.12 31.48
C TRP A 692 15.45 4.71 30.91
N GLY A 693 14.40 3.88 30.96
CA GLY A 693 14.43 2.55 30.35
C GLY A 693 13.05 1.93 30.15
N LYS A 694 12.89 1.17 29.06
CA LYS A 694 11.76 0.24 28.90
C LYS A 694 12.05 -0.98 29.76
N ALA A 695 11.57 -1.00 31.00
CA ALA A 695 11.85 -2.09 31.93
C ALA A 695 10.78 -3.19 31.90
N HIS A 696 11.26 -4.44 31.87
CA HIS A 696 10.46 -5.66 32.08
C HIS A 696 10.62 -6.22 33.51
N ASP A 697 11.63 -5.75 34.25
CA ASP A 697 11.91 -6.08 35.66
C ASP A 697 11.49 -4.95 36.62
N THR A 698 11.48 -5.24 37.93
CA THR A 698 11.28 -4.21 38.97
C THR A 698 12.44 -3.22 38.98
N LEU A 699 12.16 -1.94 38.73
CA LEU A 699 13.10 -0.83 38.81
C LEU A 699 13.17 -0.29 40.24
N VAL A 700 14.36 0.10 40.68
CA VAL A 700 14.57 0.78 41.97
C VAL A 700 15.59 1.91 41.80
N TYR A 701 15.14 3.14 41.98
CA TYR A 701 15.95 4.35 41.92
C TYR A 701 16.20 4.87 43.34
N ARG A 702 17.47 4.96 43.74
CA ARG A 702 17.88 5.35 45.12
C ARG A 702 18.50 6.74 45.22
N ASN A 703 18.91 7.32 44.10
CA ASN A 703 19.68 8.58 44.06
C ASN A 703 18.79 9.81 43.77
N LEU A 704 17.48 9.71 44.02
CA LEU A 704 16.57 10.83 43.81
C LEU A 704 16.59 11.77 45.02
N ASN A 705 16.36 13.06 44.78
CA ASN A 705 16.32 14.10 45.82
C ASN A 705 17.59 14.13 46.69
N GLY A 706 18.77 14.08 46.05
CA GLY A 706 20.04 14.00 46.77
C GLY A 706 20.23 12.72 47.58
N GLY A 707 19.59 11.61 47.16
CA GLY A 707 19.63 10.32 47.86
C GLY A 707 18.62 10.17 49.00
N GLN A 708 17.72 11.15 49.18
CA GLN A 708 16.71 11.14 50.25
C GLN A 708 15.38 10.51 49.82
N THR A 709 15.18 10.20 48.53
CA THR A 709 13.94 9.63 48.03
C THR A 709 14.22 8.36 47.24
N LEU A 710 13.43 7.31 47.52
CA LEU A 710 13.47 6.06 46.77
C LEU A 710 12.22 5.92 45.93
N VAL A 711 12.37 5.61 44.64
CA VAL A 711 11.26 5.31 43.74
C VAL A 711 11.44 3.92 43.16
N SER A 712 10.42 3.06 43.31
CA SER A 712 10.40 1.72 42.74
C SER A 712 9.28 1.59 41.72
N TYR A 713 9.44 0.75 40.70
CA TYR A 713 8.40 0.46 39.71
C TYR A 713 8.33 -1.01 39.35
N SER A 714 7.12 -1.55 39.24
CA SER A 714 6.85 -2.89 38.72
C SER A 714 5.81 -2.83 37.60
N TYR A 715 6.12 -3.44 36.44
CA TYR A 715 5.19 -3.48 35.32
C TYR A 715 4.08 -4.51 35.54
N TYR A 716 2.83 -4.08 35.44
CA TYR A 716 1.67 -4.96 35.50
C TYR A 716 0.52 -4.44 34.62
N PRO A 717 -0.18 -5.31 33.86
CA PRO A 717 0.08 -6.75 33.63
C PRO A 717 1.19 -6.98 32.59
N GLN A 718 1.97 -8.04 32.73
CA GLN A 718 3.05 -8.37 31.79
C GLN A 718 2.51 -9.05 30.52
N PHE A 719 2.02 -8.26 29.57
CA PHE A 719 1.32 -8.76 28.37
C PHE A 719 2.20 -9.57 27.41
N TRP A 720 3.52 -9.46 27.51
CA TRP A 720 4.49 -10.22 26.71
C TRP A 720 4.65 -11.68 27.18
N LEU A 721 4.23 -12.01 28.40
CA LEU A 721 4.21 -13.40 28.88
C LEU A 721 2.93 -14.11 28.44
N GLU A 722 3.01 -15.43 28.28
CA GLU A 722 1.83 -16.27 28.10
C GLU A 722 0.90 -16.20 29.31
N LYS A 723 -0.41 -16.36 29.09
CA LYS A 723 -1.43 -16.13 30.13
C LYS A 723 -1.21 -16.95 31.42
N ASN A 724 -0.70 -18.17 31.29
CA ASN A 724 -0.35 -19.09 32.38
C ASN A 724 0.95 -18.72 33.12
N GLN A 725 1.86 -18.00 32.47
CA GLN A 725 3.14 -17.55 33.04
C GLN A 725 3.06 -16.16 33.67
N ARG A 726 2.01 -15.39 33.37
CA ARG A 726 1.82 -14.04 33.92
C ARG A 726 1.68 -14.10 35.44
N PRO A 727 2.46 -13.30 36.20
CA PRO A 727 2.26 -13.20 37.63
C PRO A 727 0.86 -12.64 37.92
N THR A 728 0.22 -13.16 38.96
CA THR A 728 -0.99 -12.55 39.52
C THR A 728 -0.67 -11.16 40.06
N PHE A 729 -1.67 -10.29 40.14
CA PHE A 729 -1.50 -8.95 40.73
C PHE A 729 -0.92 -9.01 42.15
N ARG A 730 -1.38 -9.98 42.96
CA ARG A 730 -0.84 -10.22 44.31
C ARG A 730 0.65 -10.53 44.29
N GLN A 731 1.10 -11.42 43.41
CA GLN A 731 2.52 -11.77 43.30
C GLN A 731 3.36 -10.56 42.88
N ALA A 732 2.91 -9.81 41.87
CA ALA A 732 3.61 -8.61 41.40
C ALA A 732 3.71 -7.53 42.50
N LEU A 733 2.65 -7.32 43.27
CA LEU A 733 2.63 -6.38 44.39
C LEU A 733 3.58 -6.81 45.53
N LEU A 734 3.56 -8.09 45.89
CA LEU A 734 4.46 -8.63 46.92
C LEU A 734 5.93 -8.52 46.50
N GLN A 735 6.25 -8.83 45.25
CA GLN A 735 7.60 -8.68 44.72
C GLN A 735 8.07 -7.22 44.75
N LEU A 736 7.19 -6.27 44.44
CA LEU A 736 7.50 -4.84 44.53
C LEU A 736 7.76 -4.41 45.98
N ILE A 737 6.92 -4.85 46.93
CA ILE A 737 7.07 -4.57 48.36
C ILE A 737 8.39 -5.14 48.86
N ASP A 738 8.68 -6.41 48.57
CA ASP A 738 9.88 -7.11 49.02
C ASP A 738 11.17 -6.43 48.52
N ARG A 739 11.23 -6.13 47.21
CA ARG A 739 12.39 -5.44 46.61
C ARG A 739 12.58 -4.00 47.08
N SER A 740 11.53 -3.38 47.65
CA SER A 740 11.57 -1.99 48.12
C SER A 740 11.88 -1.88 49.63
N ARG A 741 12.01 -3.01 50.34
CA ARG A 741 12.32 -3.03 51.78
C ARG A 741 13.67 -2.33 52.09
N PRO A 742 13.83 -1.75 53.29
CA PRO A 742 12.85 -1.70 54.40
C PRO A 742 11.71 -0.68 54.17
N LEU A 743 10.48 -0.99 54.55
CA LEU A 743 9.33 -0.08 54.43
C LEU A 743 8.77 0.26 55.81
N VAL A 744 8.23 1.47 55.96
CA VAL A 744 7.64 1.96 57.21
C VAL A 744 6.12 2.07 57.04
N ASN A 745 5.36 1.60 58.03
CA ASN A 745 3.91 1.72 58.05
C ASN A 745 3.47 3.16 58.39
N SER A 746 3.62 4.07 57.44
CA SER A 746 3.25 5.48 57.56
C SER A 746 3.14 6.13 56.17
N ASN A 747 2.82 7.43 56.14
CA ASN A 747 2.85 8.24 54.93
C ASN A 747 4.25 8.40 54.28
N LEU A 748 5.33 7.93 54.93
CA LEU A 748 6.67 7.83 54.33
C LEU A 748 6.74 6.73 53.27
N THR A 749 5.88 5.71 53.35
CA THR A 749 5.72 4.73 52.27
C THR A 749 4.47 5.10 51.47
N VAL A 750 4.64 5.18 50.15
CA VAL A 750 3.57 5.54 49.22
C VAL A 750 3.45 4.45 48.16
N LEU A 751 2.23 3.98 47.91
CA LEU A 751 1.92 3.03 46.84
C LEU A 751 1.06 3.72 45.78
N VAL A 752 1.57 3.83 44.56
CA VAL A 752 0.84 4.31 43.39
C VAL A 752 0.45 3.12 42.52
N VAL A 753 -0.85 2.90 42.32
CA VAL A 753 -1.38 1.73 41.58
C VAL A 753 -2.30 2.17 40.45
N GLY A 754 -2.13 1.60 39.25
CA GLY A 754 -3.12 1.73 38.19
C GLY A 754 -2.59 1.69 36.76
N GLY A 755 -3.47 1.94 35.79
CA GLY A 755 -3.18 1.82 34.37
C GLY A 755 -4.41 2.10 33.51
N VAL A 756 -4.31 1.92 32.20
CA VAL A 756 -5.34 2.38 31.25
C VAL A 756 -6.61 1.53 31.29
N GLN A 757 -6.51 0.20 31.31
CA GLN A 757 -7.69 -0.68 31.09
C GLN A 757 -7.77 -1.97 31.94
N TRP A 758 -6.83 -2.21 32.85
CA TRP A 758 -6.77 -3.49 33.57
C TRP A 758 -7.20 -3.41 35.05
N LEU A 759 -7.19 -2.22 35.64
CA LEU A 759 -7.54 -2.02 37.05
C LEU A 759 -9.04 -2.29 37.26
N ASN A 760 -9.41 -2.89 38.38
CA ASN A 760 -10.80 -3.14 38.76
C ASN A 760 -10.92 -3.23 40.30
N THR A 761 -12.15 -3.39 40.80
CA THR A 761 -12.43 -3.41 42.25
C THR A 761 -11.77 -4.59 42.99
N ASN A 762 -11.57 -5.74 42.35
CA ASN A 762 -10.87 -6.89 42.95
C ASN A 762 -9.39 -6.61 43.19
N HIS A 763 -8.75 -5.85 42.29
CA HIS A 763 -7.37 -5.40 42.48
C HIS A 763 -7.24 -4.50 43.72
N LEU A 764 -8.16 -3.54 43.90
CA LEU A 764 -8.16 -2.68 45.09
C LEU A 764 -8.36 -3.46 46.39
N ARG A 765 -9.23 -4.49 46.39
CA ARG A 765 -9.37 -5.41 47.52
C ARG A 765 -8.05 -6.14 47.81
N THR A 766 -7.38 -6.61 46.76
CA THR A 766 -6.08 -7.30 46.88
C THR A 766 -5.00 -6.38 47.47
N VAL A 767 -4.96 -5.10 47.07
CA VAL A 767 -4.04 -4.11 47.68
C VAL A 767 -4.26 -4.05 49.19
N ARG A 768 -5.51 -3.89 49.64
CA ARG A 768 -5.85 -3.84 51.07
C ARG A 768 -5.41 -5.09 51.82
N GLU A 769 -5.71 -6.27 51.27
CA GLU A 769 -5.36 -7.55 51.88
C GLU A 769 -3.85 -7.74 51.99
N VAL A 770 -3.09 -7.37 50.95
CA VAL A 770 -1.62 -7.47 50.95
C VAL A 770 -1.02 -6.49 51.95
N LEU A 771 -1.43 -5.22 51.94
CA LEU A 771 -0.92 -4.21 52.87
C LEU A 771 -1.19 -4.59 54.33
N ASN A 772 -2.39 -5.10 54.63
CA ASN A 772 -2.72 -5.61 55.97
C ASN A 772 -1.80 -6.76 56.38
N ARG A 773 -1.54 -7.72 55.49
CA ARG A 773 -0.69 -8.87 55.77
C ARG A 773 0.78 -8.49 55.96
N GLU A 774 1.26 -7.52 55.19
CA GLU A 774 2.65 -7.04 55.26
C GLU A 774 2.86 -5.97 56.36
N SER A 775 1.84 -5.71 57.21
CA SER A 775 1.85 -4.69 58.27
C SER A 775 2.12 -3.27 57.75
N LEU A 776 1.50 -2.92 56.63
CA LEU A 776 1.62 -1.65 55.91
C LEU A 776 0.25 -0.99 55.68
N SER A 777 -0.69 -1.14 56.62
CA SER A 777 -2.07 -0.64 56.49
C SER A 777 -2.21 0.89 56.49
N ASP A 778 -1.25 1.62 57.08
CA ASP A 778 -1.24 3.09 57.24
C ASP A 778 -0.41 3.81 56.16
N VAL A 779 0.01 3.09 55.12
CA VAL A 779 0.71 3.69 53.98
C VAL A 779 -0.24 4.50 53.10
N LEU A 780 0.29 5.52 52.44
CA LEU A 780 -0.52 6.32 51.51
C LEU A 780 -0.69 5.56 50.19
N VAL A 781 -1.93 5.28 49.80
CA VAL A 781 -2.25 4.64 48.51
C VAL A 781 -2.89 5.66 47.57
N LEU A 782 -2.27 5.87 46.40
CA LEU A 782 -2.81 6.68 45.31
C LEU A 782 -3.19 5.79 44.13
N VAL A 783 -4.44 5.86 43.71
CA VAL A 783 -4.99 5.10 42.59
C VAL A 783 -5.01 5.98 41.35
N LYS A 784 -4.23 5.60 40.35
CA LYS A 784 -4.44 6.08 38.98
C LYS A 784 -5.63 5.30 38.41
N SER A 785 -6.73 5.99 38.12
CA SER A 785 -7.90 5.34 37.53
C SER A 785 -7.63 4.88 36.08
N LEU A 786 -8.67 4.41 35.40
CA LEU A 786 -8.59 4.01 34.00
C LEU A 786 -8.30 5.21 33.09
N GLY A 787 -8.03 4.96 31.81
CA GLY A 787 -7.74 6.02 30.84
C GLY A 787 -8.20 5.68 29.42
N MET A 788 -8.12 6.67 28.52
CA MET A 788 -8.31 6.42 27.09
C MET A 788 -7.17 5.62 26.47
N GLY A 789 -7.57 4.69 25.60
CA GLY A 789 -6.69 3.80 24.87
C GLY A 789 -7.49 2.73 24.14
N PHE A 790 -6.84 1.99 23.25
CA PHE A 790 -7.38 0.83 22.53
C PHE A 790 -8.66 1.12 21.74
N HIS A 791 -8.98 2.38 21.45
CA HIS A 791 -10.20 2.79 20.76
C HIS A 791 -10.03 2.84 19.23
N LEU A 792 -8.84 2.48 18.73
CA LEU A 792 -8.52 2.42 17.31
C LEU A 792 -8.37 0.96 16.86
N PRO A 793 -8.84 0.59 15.66
CA PRO A 793 -8.75 -0.76 15.12
C PRO A 793 -7.32 -1.08 14.64
N VAL A 794 -6.39 -1.23 15.57
CA VAL A 794 -4.98 -1.53 15.30
C VAL A 794 -4.78 -3.03 15.15
N ASP A 795 -4.09 -3.47 14.09
CA ASP A 795 -3.85 -4.89 13.86
C ASP A 795 -2.98 -5.53 14.96
N GLY A 796 -3.32 -6.76 15.34
CA GLY A 796 -2.66 -7.48 16.42
C GLY A 796 -2.99 -6.98 17.84
N ILE A 797 -3.83 -5.94 17.97
CA ILE A 797 -4.23 -5.36 19.26
C ILE A 797 -5.75 -5.38 19.37
N ARG A 798 -6.27 -5.84 20.52
CA ARG A 798 -7.71 -5.76 20.80
C ARG A 798 -8.13 -4.30 20.85
N SER A 799 -8.99 -3.89 19.93
CA SER A 799 -9.66 -2.61 19.94
C SER A 799 -11.00 -2.69 20.68
N LEU A 800 -11.42 -1.59 21.30
CA LEU A 800 -12.69 -1.44 21.98
C LEU A 800 -13.69 -0.74 21.06
N SER A 801 -14.87 -1.31 20.94
CA SER A 801 -16.03 -0.63 20.38
C SER A 801 -16.45 0.56 21.24
N LEU A 802 -17.21 1.50 20.66
CA LEU A 802 -17.79 2.63 21.42
C LEU A 802 -18.53 2.14 22.67
N LYS A 803 -19.30 1.05 22.56
CA LYS A 803 -20.04 0.47 23.67
C LYS A 803 -19.12 -0.01 24.80
N GLU A 804 -18.03 -0.69 24.45
CA GLU A 804 -17.04 -1.14 25.44
C GLU A 804 -16.32 0.03 26.11
N VAL A 805 -16.03 1.11 25.37
CA VAL A 805 -15.47 2.35 25.96
C VAL A 805 -16.45 2.99 26.96
N GLN A 806 -17.74 3.01 26.64
CA GLN A 806 -18.80 3.51 27.54
C GLN A 806 -18.93 2.62 28.80
N ASP A 807 -18.82 1.30 28.65
CA ASP A 807 -18.85 0.38 29.78
C ASP A 807 -17.58 0.50 30.64
N LEU A 808 -16.42 0.80 30.02
CA LEU A 808 -15.17 1.10 30.73
C LEU A 808 -15.28 2.40 31.56
N TYR A 809 -15.99 3.41 31.06
CA TYR A 809 -16.30 4.63 31.83
C TYR A 809 -17.17 4.30 33.05
N ARG A 810 -18.14 3.40 32.93
CA ARG A 810 -18.95 2.93 34.07
C ARG A 810 -18.10 2.18 35.09
N GLU A 811 -17.22 1.30 34.63
CA GLU A 811 -16.30 0.57 35.52
C GLU A 811 -15.32 1.51 36.24
N ASN A 812 -14.88 2.58 35.59
CA ASN A 812 -14.07 3.63 36.22
C ASN A 812 -14.77 4.26 37.44
N HIS A 813 -16.09 4.46 37.38
CA HIS A 813 -16.87 4.95 38.54
C HIS A 813 -16.89 3.96 39.70
N ASN A 814 -16.99 2.66 39.40
CA ASN A 814 -16.92 1.60 40.41
C ASN A 814 -15.55 1.59 41.10
N ILE A 815 -14.47 1.75 40.34
CA ILE A 815 -13.09 1.83 40.85
C ILE A 815 -12.92 3.04 41.78
N ILE A 816 -13.36 4.23 41.35
CA ILE A 816 -13.30 5.45 42.17
C ILE A 816 -14.08 5.26 43.47
N THR A 817 -15.27 4.66 43.41
CA THR A 817 -16.13 4.43 44.58
C THR A 817 -15.49 3.42 45.55
N ALA A 818 -14.94 2.32 45.04
CA ALA A 818 -14.27 1.30 45.84
C ALA A 818 -12.98 1.84 46.50
N ALA A 819 -12.19 2.63 45.79
CA ALA A 819 -11.00 3.26 46.32
C ALA A 819 -11.31 4.21 47.49
N LYS A 820 -12.35 5.05 47.34
CA LYS A 820 -12.85 5.91 48.44
C LYS A 820 -13.28 5.10 49.65
N HIS A 821 -13.99 4.00 49.44
CA HIS A 821 -14.43 3.13 50.53
C HIS A 821 -13.24 2.50 51.29
N HIS A 822 -12.08 2.36 50.64
CA HIS A 822 -10.85 1.89 51.28
C HIS A 822 -9.96 3.03 51.83
N GLY A 823 -10.40 4.28 51.75
CA GLY A 823 -9.61 5.44 52.18
C GLY A 823 -8.44 5.79 51.26
N TYR A 824 -8.45 5.29 50.03
CA TYR A 824 -7.41 5.57 49.04
C TYR A 824 -7.69 6.87 48.31
N GLU A 825 -6.62 7.59 47.97
CA GLU A 825 -6.68 8.76 47.10
C GLU A 825 -6.79 8.31 45.65
N VAL A 826 -7.54 9.04 44.81
CA VAL A 826 -7.77 8.65 43.41
C VAL A 826 -7.55 9.83 42.49
N ILE A 827 -6.88 9.59 41.37
CA ILE A 827 -6.70 10.54 40.28
C ILE A 827 -7.52 10.02 39.10
N ASP A 828 -8.58 10.74 38.72
CA ASP A 828 -9.46 10.31 37.65
C ASP A 828 -8.88 10.62 36.26
N THR A 829 -7.97 9.76 35.79
CA THR A 829 -7.32 9.94 34.49
C THR A 829 -8.25 9.71 33.30
N PHE A 830 -9.37 9.00 33.50
CA PHE A 830 -10.31 8.72 32.42
C PHE A 830 -11.04 9.99 32.01
N SER A 831 -11.57 10.74 32.98
CA SER A 831 -12.27 11.99 32.71
C SER A 831 -11.37 13.03 32.07
N ILE A 832 -10.08 13.05 32.44
CA ILE A 832 -9.07 13.95 31.85
C ILE A 832 -8.75 13.55 30.39
N THR A 833 -8.64 12.26 30.10
CA THR A 833 -8.20 11.78 28.77
C THR A 833 -9.33 11.67 27.75
N MET A 834 -10.59 11.44 28.14
CA MET A 834 -11.70 11.20 27.19
C MET A 834 -11.97 12.37 26.23
N GLY A 835 -11.85 13.63 26.70
CA GLY A 835 -12.04 14.80 25.84
C GLY A 835 -10.89 15.03 24.86
N ARG A 836 -9.71 14.50 25.16
CA ARG A 836 -8.48 14.71 24.37
C ARG A 836 -7.93 13.40 23.84
N TYR A 837 -8.80 12.41 23.61
CA TYR A 837 -8.38 11.05 23.25
C TYR A 837 -7.53 10.98 21.97
N LYS A 838 -7.70 11.93 21.04
CA LYS A 838 -6.92 12.03 19.80
C LYS A 838 -5.47 12.48 20.00
N GLU A 839 -5.10 12.97 21.19
CA GLU A 839 -3.80 13.59 21.47
C GLU A 839 -2.78 12.61 22.07
N PHE A 840 -2.98 11.33 21.80
CA PHE A 840 -1.97 10.33 22.12
C PHE A 840 -0.69 10.58 21.31
N LEU A 841 0.44 10.27 21.94
CA LEU A 841 1.78 10.27 21.39
C LEU A 841 2.15 8.85 20.93
N GLN A 842 3.41 8.61 20.56
CA GLN A 842 3.85 7.35 19.97
C GLN A 842 3.45 6.11 20.81
N GLY A 843 2.77 5.15 20.17
CA GLY A 843 2.43 3.87 20.78
C GLY A 843 1.28 3.15 20.10
N ARG A 844 1.35 1.81 20.00
CA ARG A 844 0.36 1.01 19.26
C ARG A 844 -1.05 0.98 19.88
N CYS A 845 -1.19 1.32 21.16
CA CYS A 845 -2.48 1.30 21.87
C CYS A 845 -3.25 2.64 21.80
N ALA A 846 -2.69 3.70 21.21
CA ALA A 846 -3.26 5.06 21.31
C ALA A 846 -3.61 5.48 22.76
N CYS A 847 -2.78 5.05 23.72
CA CYS A 847 -3.02 5.19 25.15
C CYS A 847 -1.96 6.03 25.88
N HIS A 848 -0.88 6.37 25.19
CA HIS A 848 0.22 7.16 25.75
C HIS A 848 -0.03 8.65 25.53
N PHE A 849 -0.23 9.39 26.61
CA PHE A 849 -0.31 10.86 26.58
C PHE A 849 1.02 11.51 27.02
N HIS A 850 2.11 10.73 26.98
CA HIS A 850 3.47 11.19 27.23
C HIS A 850 4.47 10.53 26.27
N GLU A 851 5.59 11.19 26.07
CA GLU A 851 6.80 10.69 25.41
C GLU A 851 8.01 11.13 26.24
N VAL A 852 9.11 10.38 26.19
CA VAL A 852 10.36 10.77 26.84
C VAL A 852 11.39 11.11 25.77
N GLU A 853 11.73 12.39 25.68
CA GLU A 853 12.72 12.91 24.72
C GLU A 853 14.12 12.87 25.34
N LYS A 854 15.15 12.63 24.52
CA LYS A 854 16.56 12.61 24.94
C LYS A 854 17.25 13.88 24.46
N PHE A 855 17.76 14.70 25.38
CA PHE A 855 18.57 15.87 25.07
C PHE A 855 20.06 15.56 25.17
N TRP A 856 20.81 16.12 24.22
CA TRP A 856 22.25 16.26 24.29
C TRP A 856 22.51 17.71 24.68
N SER A 857 23.11 17.95 25.85
CA SER A 857 23.43 19.30 26.29
C SER A 857 24.52 19.89 25.38
N SER A 858 24.11 20.70 24.40
CA SER A 858 25.01 21.65 23.76
C SER A 858 25.13 22.85 24.70
N GLY A 859 26.36 23.18 25.11
CA GLY A 859 26.60 24.23 26.08
C GLY A 859 26.17 25.59 25.54
N LEU A 860 25.23 26.25 26.22
CA LEU A 860 25.25 27.70 26.26
C LEU A 860 26.28 28.08 27.32
N SER A 861 27.43 28.58 26.87
CA SER A 861 28.23 29.49 27.67
C SER A 861 27.37 30.71 27.98
N ASP A 862 27.25 31.02 29.27
CA ASP A 862 26.93 32.37 29.73
C ASP A 862 27.79 33.37 28.93
N ASP A 863 27.14 34.26 28.18
CA ASP A 863 27.63 35.62 28.13
C ASP A 863 26.49 36.59 27.85
N THR A 864 26.21 37.40 28.88
CA THR A 864 25.32 38.54 28.80
C THR A 864 26.18 39.74 28.48
N THR A 865 26.06 40.36 27.29
CA THR A 865 26.19 41.83 27.10
C THR A 865 26.00 42.28 25.64
N SER A 866 24.93 43.07 25.44
CA SER A 866 24.84 44.33 24.68
C SER A 866 25.57 44.57 23.34
N THR A 867 24.75 45.09 22.41
CA THR A 867 24.99 46.20 21.43
C THR A 867 25.77 45.98 20.12
N ALA A 868 25.00 46.07 19.03
CA ALA A 868 25.14 46.95 17.85
C ALA A 868 26.37 46.91 16.92
N ASN A 869 26.03 46.97 15.62
CA ASN A 869 26.72 47.60 14.47
C ASN A 869 27.62 46.78 13.51
N THR A 870 27.08 46.65 12.28
CA THR A 870 27.70 46.83 10.94
C THR A 870 28.70 45.85 10.29
N THR A 871 28.37 45.55 9.03
CA THR A 871 29.20 45.40 7.80
C THR A 871 30.08 44.15 7.57
N GLY A 872 29.76 43.44 6.48
CA GLY A 872 30.71 43.20 5.37
C GLY A 872 31.37 41.81 5.28
N PRO A 873 31.51 41.21 4.08
CA PRO A 873 31.80 39.77 3.87
C PRO A 873 33.25 39.47 3.39
N GLU A 874 33.76 38.26 3.64
CA GLU A 874 34.86 37.58 2.89
C GLU A 874 35.11 36.19 3.53
N LEU A 875 34.87 35.06 2.87
CA LEU A 875 35.70 34.31 1.89
C LEU A 875 37.03 33.75 2.46
N GLY A 876 37.15 32.42 2.53
CA GLY A 876 38.40 31.72 2.20
C GLY A 876 39.04 30.77 3.24
N SER A 877 39.03 29.48 2.88
CA SER A 877 40.11 28.46 3.05
C SER A 877 40.50 27.89 4.43
N GLN A 878 40.13 26.61 4.59
CA GLN A 878 40.98 25.44 4.88
C GLN A 878 42.17 25.57 5.86
N SER A 879 42.10 24.80 6.95
CA SER A 879 43.20 23.89 7.32
C SER A 879 42.72 22.78 8.24
N VAL A 880 42.82 21.54 7.73
CA VAL A 880 42.71 20.30 8.50
C VAL A 880 44.01 20.14 9.30
N VAL A 881 43.90 20.03 10.62
CA VAL A 881 44.94 19.47 11.49
C VAL A 881 44.27 18.40 12.36
N PRO A 882 44.84 17.18 12.46
CA PRO A 882 44.19 16.06 13.14
C PRO A 882 44.41 16.21 14.65
N ASP A 883 43.32 16.39 15.38
CA ASP A 883 43.35 16.49 16.84
C ASP A 883 43.39 15.08 17.44
N THR A 884 44.46 14.85 18.19
CA THR A 884 44.73 13.63 18.96
C THR A 884 43.61 13.36 19.95
N ASP A 885 43.09 12.13 19.90
CA ASP A 885 42.15 11.54 20.84
C ASP A 885 42.65 11.70 22.28
N GLN A 886 41.99 12.58 23.03
CA GLN A 886 41.97 12.54 24.49
C GLN A 886 40.53 12.32 24.90
N GLU A 887 40.24 11.07 25.30
CA GLU A 887 38.95 10.53 25.71
C GLU A 887 38.28 11.42 26.78
N ALA A 888 37.42 12.32 26.33
CA ALA A 888 36.42 12.95 27.17
C ALA A 888 35.28 11.94 27.39
N TRP A 889 35.14 11.49 28.63
CA TRP A 889 34.06 10.64 29.13
C TRP A 889 32.68 11.09 28.58
N PRO A 890 31.76 10.17 28.23
CA PRO A 890 30.48 10.56 27.65
C PRO A 890 29.67 11.35 28.68
N LYS A 891 29.44 12.63 28.40
CA LYS A 891 28.57 13.53 29.19
C LYS A 891 27.16 12.94 29.29
N ALA A 892 26.59 12.97 30.50
CA ALA A 892 25.27 12.41 30.80
C ALA A 892 24.18 13.04 29.92
N SER A 893 23.44 12.19 29.20
CA SER A 893 22.23 12.61 28.48
C SER A 893 21.10 12.88 29.46
N SER A 894 20.47 14.05 29.37
CA SER A 894 19.27 14.38 30.14
C SER A 894 18.01 14.06 29.35
N TYR A 895 17.03 13.41 29.98
CA TYR A 895 15.73 13.10 29.39
C TYR A 895 14.65 14.09 29.88
N HIS A 896 13.57 14.25 29.12
CA HIS A 896 12.41 15.10 29.44
C HIS A 896 11.10 14.39 29.16
N VAL A 897 10.13 14.46 30.08
CA VAL A 897 8.79 13.90 29.90
C VAL A 897 7.88 14.94 29.25
N ARG A 898 7.62 14.77 27.95
CA ARG A 898 6.70 15.61 27.19
C ARG A 898 5.29 15.04 27.22
N GLY A 899 4.26 15.90 27.23
CA GLY A 899 2.86 15.51 27.05
C GLY A 899 1.90 16.29 27.94
N PRO A 900 1.17 17.30 27.40
CA PRO A 900 0.33 18.20 28.21
C PRO A 900 -0.77 17.49 28.99
N VAL A 901 -1.39 16.45 28.41
CA VAL A 901 -2.43 15.67 29.09
C VAL A 901 -1.83 14.84 30.24
N ASN A 902 -0.64 14.26 30.05
CA ASN A 902 0.07 13.55 31.12
C ASN A 902 0.52 14.47 32.24
N GLN A 903 1.00 15.66 31.89
CA GLN A 903 1.40 16.69 32.85
C GLN A 903 0.24 17.03 33.80
N VAL A 904 -0.99 17.22 33.28
CA VAL A 904 -2.16 17.54 34.11
C VAL A 904 -2.40 16.50 35.21
N TYR A 905 -2.58 15.23 34.85
CA TYR A 905 -2.88 14.22 35.88
C TYR A 905 -1.67 13.89 36.76
N SER A 906 -0.44 14.14 36.29
CA SER A 906 0.76 13.98 37.09
C SER A 906 0.92 15.11 38.10
N GLU A 907 0.63 16.37 37.75
CA GLU A 907 0.60 17.48 38.70
C GLU A 907 -0.51 17.31 39.74
N ILE A 908 -1.68 16.76 39.37
CA ILE A 908 -2.72 16.36 40.33
C ILE A 908 -2.17 15.30 41.29
N LEU A 909 -1.46 14.28 40.80
CA LEU A 909 -0.79 13.28 41.63
C LEU A 909 0.18 13.94 42.63
N LEU A 910 1.07 14.83 42.18
CA LEU A 910 2.02 15.54 43.06
C LEU A 910 1.30 16.35 44.13
N SER A 911 0.26 17.08 43.74
CA SER A 911 -0.59 17.85 44.63
C SER A 911 -1.24 16.99 45.72
N ARG A 912 -1.60 15.74 45.41
CA ARG A 912 -2.19 14.79 46.36
C ARG A 912 -1.17 14.03 47.19
N LEU A 913 0.01 13.79 46.65
CA LEU A 913 1.16 13.23 47.34
C LEU A 913 1.64 14.15 48.49
N CYS A 914 1.56 15.46 48.29
CA CYS A 914 2.12 16.50 49.17
C CYS A 914 1.07 17.39 49.86
N SER A 915 -0.17 16.95 49.95
CA SER A 915 -1.29 17.77 50.48
C SER A 915 -1.21 18.12 51.98
N LYS A 916 -0.26 17.55 52.73
CA LYS A 916 -0.16 17.67 54.20
C LYS A 916 1.05 18.47 54.74
N THR A 917 1.95 18.99 53.90
CA THR A 917 3.15 19.75 54.34
C THR A 917 2.90 21.26 54.50
N ARG A 918 1.64 21.70 54.67
CA ARG A 918 1.26 23.12 54.77
C ARG A 918 0.73 23.52 56.16
N ASN A 919 1.31 22.95 57.21
CA ASN A 919 1.15 23.45 58.58
C ASN A 919 2.48 23.98 59.10
#